data_AF-A0ABD2QEY7-F1
#
_entry.id   AF-A0ABD2QEY7-F1
#
_cell.length_a   1.000
_cell.length_b   1.000
_cell.length_c   1.000
_cell.angle_alpha   90.00
_cell.angle_beta   90.00
_cell.angle_gamma   90.00
#
_symmetry.space_group_name_H-M   'P 1'
#
loop_
_entity.id
_entity.type
_entity.pdbx_description
1 polymer ?
#
loop_
_entity_poly.entity_id
_entity_poly.type
_entity_poly.pdbx_seq_one_letter_code
_entity_poly.pdbx_strand_id
1 'polypeptide(L)'
;MVFFTFGIGSNLLLAYGHLKGAERFHRNLTLDDALRNSIAQTLSTGLQAITSILMACILSPYLIPVIVVVMVFFLLIQNVYVSSIRQMKRLESVSKSPLISHLSETIGGSDTIRAYGVSAQYEQSNQRNVDNNHVTMFAITMSNRWLATLLESMCNVLILIVSVFAVCVSQRSAGTTGLVVSQMMALTQYLNWVVRMAGELESNIVCVERIEEYSRLPSEAPWQVAALKPASNWPKGEIAFIKYATKYRENFPPVLRNLSFRVQVGQKIGLVGRTGSGKSSLVNALFRLLEATEGQILIDDVDISKLGLHDLRGGLTIIPQDPVLFSSTLRFNLDPFELYSDKDVWQALQMANLKSHIEQNDYGKGLNMPIDEGGGNLSLGQRQLVCLARALLRRSQILVLDEATSSVDPMTDHLIQETIRREFKGSTVITIAHRINTVMDYDKILVMDNGSILEFESPSALLQNPNSQFFSLAKEAGVAGIGEAYDPSKLSSPQQLVEGCHLKCLNSKEGIDSVCATATARGWNQTLIGFHSTLSNSGSDLNPINCVIAEASHAQAFNRSWNMISQRSDPDSRSRLHLLLLLCQTPELISQLFTTGQAVQIFAQLLDALLTTDFESTQEVEGALQILSSIADSGQADICVFCMPESAYQRLETFFERLKQFCPPGSVENIQLKFKRE
;
A
#
# COMPACT_ATOMS: atom_id res chain seq x y z
N MET A 1 -26.74 50.51 1.04
CA MET A 1 -25.56 51.34 1.31
C MET A 1 -24.53 50.58 2.13
N VAL A 2 -24.84 50.11 3.35
CA VAL A 2 -23.95 49.29 4.20
C VAL A 2 -23.29 48.11 3.44
N PHE A 3 -24.06 47.26 2.75
CA PHE A 3 -23.54 46.16 1.92
C PHE A 3 -22.63 46.58 0.74
N PHE A 4 -22.83 47.80 0.22
CA PHE A 4 -22.02 48.37 -0.86
C PHE A 4 -20.77 49.08 -0.32
N THR A 5 -20.82 49.71 0.86
CA THR A 5 -19.64 50.27 1.53
C THR A 5 -18.67 49.19 2.00
N PHE A 6 -19.15 47.97 2.26
CA PHE A 6 -18.28 46.82 2.56
C PHE A 6 -17.63 46.18 1.31
N GLY A 7 -17.96 46.59 0.08
CA GLY A 7 -17.51 45.88 -1.14
C GLY A 7 -18.07 44.46 -1.28
N ILE A 8 -19.04 44.09 -0.44
CA ILE A 8 -19.62 42.74 -0.38
C ILE A 8 -20.63 42.51 -1.51
N GLY A 9 -21.27 43.55 -2.04
CA GLY A 9 -22.35 43.43 -3.03
C GLY A 9 -21.98 42.64 -4.29
N SER A 10 -20.78 42.84 -4.85
CA SER A 10 -20.27 42.08 -6.00
C SER A 10 -19.93 40.62 -5.63
N ASN A 11 -19.34 40.41 -4.46
CA ASN A 11 -18.93 39.09 -3.98
C ASN A 11 -20.13 38.24 -3.53
N LEU A 12 -21.20 38.85 -3.03
CA LEU A 12 -22.44 38.16 -2.62
C LEU A 12 -23.19 37.62 -3.84
N LEU A 13 -23.22 38.38 -4.94
CA LEU A 13 -23.81 37.98 -6.22
C LEU A 13 -23.02 36.85 -6.88
N LEU A 14 -21.69 36.90 -6.84
CA LEU A 14 -20.82 35.81 -7.30
C LEU A 14 -21.00 34.55 -6.45
N ALA A 15 -21.04 34.68 -5.12
CA ALA A 15 -21.28 33.57 -4.19
C ALA A 15 -22.61 32.85 -4.48
N TYR A 16 -23.69 33.62 -4.68
CA TYR A 16 -25.02 33.06 -4.95
C TYR A 16 -25.11 32.35 -6.32
N GLY A 17 -24.39 32.85 -7.33
CA GLY A 17 -24.28 32.20 -8.63
C GLY A 17 -23.52 30.86 -8.57
N HIS A 18 -22.45 30.79 -7.80
CA HIS A 18 -21.60 29.60 -7.69
C HIS A 18 -22.12 28.56 -6.70
N LEU A 19 -22.91 28.95 -5.69
CA LEU A 19 -23.62 28.03 -4.78
C LEU A 19 -24.52 27.02 -5.52
N LYS A 20 -25.10 27.40 -6.67
CA LYS A 20 -25.85 26.46 -7.53
C LYS A 20 -24.98 25.43 -8.25
N GLY A 21 -23.67 25.67 -8.37
CA GLY A 21 -22.73 24.75 -9.03
C GLY A 21 -21.98 23.83 -8.05
N ALA A 22 -21.87 24.22 -6.78
CA ALA A 22 -20.98 23.58 -5.80
C ALA A 22 -21.59 22.39 -5.03
N GLU A 23 -22.88 22.07 -5.21
CA GLU A 23 -23.61 20.94 -4.57
C GLU A 23 -22.98 19.54 -4.82
N ARG A 24 -21.86 19.41 -5.53
CA ARG A 24 -21.29 18.14 -5.99
C ARG A 24 -20.07 17.58 -5.24
N PHE A 25 -19.54 18.18 -4.16
CA PHE A 25 -18.39 17.59 -3.44
C PHE A 25 -18.52 17.59 -1.91
N HIS A 26 -18.52 16.37 -1.35
CA HIS A 26 -18.89 15.99 0.03
C HIS A 26 -18.05 16.61 1.17
N ARG A 27 -16.86 17.16 0.89
CA ARG A 27 -16.01 17.81 1.92
C ARG A 27 -16.36 19.28 2.19
N ASN A 28 -17.32 19.83 1.44
CA ASN A 28 -17.74 21.23 1.51
C ASN A 28 -19.05 21.46 2.29
N LEU A 29 -19.70 20.43 2.84
CA LEU A 29 -20.99 20.58 3.54
C LEU A 29 -20.91 21.53 4.75
N THR A 30 -19.83 21.48 5.52
CA THR A 30 -19.61 22.41 6.63
C THR A 30 -19.30 23.83 6.16
N LEU A 31 -18.73 23.98 4.96
CA LEU A 31 -18.44 25.27 4.31
C LEU A 31 -19.70 25.90 3.72
N ASP A 32 -20.59 25.10 3.13
CA ASP A 32 -21.87 25.56 2.62
C ASP A 32 -22.76 26.04 3.76
N ASP A 33 -22.80 25.30 4.87
CA ASP A 33 -23.54 25.72 6.07
C ASP A 33 -22.91 26.96 6.71
N ALA A 34 -21.59 27.02 6.83
CA ALA A 34 -20.91 28.19 7.39
C ALA A 34 -21.12 29.44 6.52
N LEU A 35 -20.94 29.35 5.20
CA LEU A 35 -21.14 30.46 4.28
C LEU A 35 -22.61 30.90 4.26
N ARG A 36 -23.56 29.95 4.19
CA ARG A 36 -25.00 30.23 4.25
C ARG A 36 -25.36 30.95 5.55
N ASN A 37 -24.87 30.45 6.68
CA ASN A 37 -25.09 31.06 7.99
C ASN A 37 -24.48 32.45 8.07
N SER A 38 -23.24 32.64 7.59
CA SER A 38 -22.60 33.96 7.56
C SER A 38 -23.36 34.94 6.67
N ILE A 39 -23.84 34.54 5.49
CA ILE A 39 -24.65 35.39 4.60
C ILE A 39 -25.97 35.75 5.28
N ALA A 40 -26.70 34.77 5.80
CA ALA A 40 -28.00 34.97 6.45
C ALA A 40 -27.87 35.87 7.69
N GLN A 41 -26.85 35.66 8.52
CA GLN A 41 -26.60 36.47 9.71
C GLN A 41 -26.16 37.89 9.33
N THR A 42 -25.30 38.07 8.32
CA THR A 42 -24.92 39.41 7.82
C THR A 42 -26.15 40.15 7.29
N LEU A 43 -27.01 39.47 6.52
CA LEU A 43 -28.24 40.06 5.99
C LEU A 43 -29.21 40.45 7.12
N SER A 44 -29.49 39.52 8.03
CA SER A 44 -30.41 39.72 9.15
C SER A 44 -29.96 40.85 10.08
N THR A 45 -28.70 40.83 10.52
CA THR A 45 -28.16 41.85 11.43
C THR A 45 -28.04 43.22 10.76
N GLY A 46 -27.70 43.25 9.46
CA GLY A 46 -27.71 44.48 8.66
C GLY A 46 -29.10 45.10 8.53
N LEU A 47 -30.12 44.27 8.26
CA LEU A 47 -31.52 44.72 8.20
C LEU A 47 -32.04 45.19 9.56
N GLN A 48 -31.70 44.50 10.65
CA GLN A 48 -32.04 44.91 12.01
C GLN A 48 -31.42 46.26 12.37
N ALA A 49 -30.13 46.47 12.07
CA ALA A 49 -29.46 47.75 12.30
C ALA A 49 -30.12 48.90 11.50
N ILE A 50 -30.43 48.67 10.22
CA ILE A 50 -31.13 49.66 9.38
C ILE A 50 -32.52 49.97 9.97
N THR A 51 -33.26 48.96 10.41
CA THR A 51 -34.60 49.11 10.97
C THR A 51 -34.57 49.93 12.27
N SER A 52 -33.62 49.67 13.18
CA SER A 52 -33.47 50.42 14.42
C SER A 52 -33.08 51.89 14.15
N ILE A 53 -32.21 52.15 13.17
CA ILE A 53 -31.85 53.53 12.76
C ILE A 53 -33.07 54.25 12.15
N LEU A 54 -33.78 53.61 11.23
CA LEU A 54 -34.96 54.19 10.59
C LEU A 54 -36.06 54.52 11.59
N MET A 55 -36.34 53.59 12.52
CA MET A 55 -37.33 53.79 13.57
C MET A 55 -36.96 54.99 14.45
N ALA A 56 -35.69 55.14 14.82
CA ALA A 56 -35.25 56.29 15.60
C ALA A 56 -35.37 57.62 14.84
N CYS A 57 -35.04 57.64 13.54
CA CYS A 57 -35.21 58.83 12.70
C CYS A 57 -36.67 59.23 12.54
N ILE A 58 -37.59 58.27 12.38
CA ILE A 58 -39.03 58.54 12.21
C ILE A 58 -39.64 59.05 13.52
N LEU A 59 -39.36 58.37 14.64
CA LEU A 59 -39.91 58.74 15.95
C LEU A 59 -39.30 60.03 16.50
N SER A 60 -38.07 60.36 16.09
CA SER A 60 -37.29 61.46 16.64
C SER A 60 -36.38 62.14 15.60
N PRO A 61 -36.95 62.95 14.67
CA PRO A 61 -36.21 63.54 13.55
C PRO A 61 -35.06 64.48 13.94
N TYR A 62 -35.12 65.07 15.14
CA TYR A 62 -34.05 65.92 15.68
C TYR A 62 -32.77 65.16 16.01
N LEU A 63 -32.81 63.81 16.10
CA LEU A 63 -31.62 62.98 16.28
C LEU A 63 -30.83 62.74 14.99
N ILE A 64 -31.41 63.09 13.83
CA ILE A 64 -30.79 62.83 12.51
C ILE A 64 -29.37 63.42 12.42
N PRO A 65 -29.07 64.67 12.82
CA PRO A 65 -27.71 65.19 12.75
C PRO A 65 -26.71 64.40 13.61
N VAL A 66 -27.12 63.98 14.80
CA VAL A 66 -26.27 63.20 15.72
C VAL A 66 -25.99 61.81 15.14
N ILE A 67 -27.03 61.15 14.61
CA ILE A 67 -26.91 59.84 13.95
C ILE A 67 -26.00 59.95 12.72
N VAL A 68 -26.11 61.01 11.91
CA VAL A 68 -25.25 61.22 10.75
C VAL A 68 -23.78 61.38 11.15
N VAL A 69 -23.49 62.17 12.19
CA VAL A 69 -22.11 62.34 12.69
C VAL A 69 -21.55 61.00 13.18
N VAL A 70 -22.29 60.27 14.00
CA VAL A 70 -21.88 58.94 14.49
C VAL A 70 -21.67 57.95 13.33
N MET A 71 -22.54 57.99 12.31
CA MET A 71 -22.42 57.15 11.12
C MET A 71 -21.17 57.47 10.29
N VAL A 72 -20.78 58.74 10.16
CA VAL A 72 -19.55 59.12 9.46
C VAL A 72 -18.33 58.55 10.19
N PHE A 73 -18.26 58.71 11.52
CA PHE A 73 -17.18 58.13 12.32
C PHE A 73 -17.16 56.60 12.24
N PHE A 74 -18.33 55.95 12.26
CA PHE A 74 -18.46 54.52 12.07
C PHE A 74 -17.85 54.05 10.75
N LEU A 75 -18.21 54.70 9.63
CA LEU A 75 -17.69 54.36 8.31
C LEU A 75 -16.16 54.53 8.20
N LEU A 76 -15.59 55.56 8.85
CA LEU A 76 -14.15 55.79 8.87
C LEU A 76 -13.42 54.67 9.63
N ILE A 77 -13.89 54.32 10.83
CA ILE A 77 -13.32 53.25 11.65
C ILE A 77 -13.44 51.90 10.93
N GLN A 78 -14.60 51.64 10.32
CA GLN A 78 -14.88 50.41 9.59
C GLN A 78 -13.93 50.21 8.41
N ASN A 79 -13.64 51.25 7.62
CA ASN A 79 -12.73 51.13 6.47
C ASN A 79 -11.31 50.72 6.89
N VAL A 80 -10.79 51.31 7.97
CA VAL A 80 -9.47 50.96 8.52
C VAL A 80 -9.47 49.53 9.08
N TYR A 81 -10.53 49.16 9.79
CA TYR A 81 -10.68 47.83 10.39
C TYR A 81 -10.73 46.73 9.32
N VAL A 82 -11.61 46.87 8.32
CA VAL A 82 -11.80 45.86 7.26
C VAL A 82 -10.51 45.63 6.47
N SER A 83 -9.77 46.70 6.14
CA SER A 83 -8.49 46.57 5.46
C SER A 83 -7.47 45.75 6.26
N SER A 84 -7.46 45.92 7.60
CA SER A 84 -6.49 45.25 8.48
C SER A 84 -6.89 43.80 8.76
N ILE A 85 -8.15 43.56 9.09
CA ILE A 85 -8.65 42.22 9.46
C ILE A 85 -8.56 41.25 8.28
N ARG A 86 -8.76 41.72 7.04
CA ARG A 86 -8.60 40.91 5.82
C ARG A 86 -7.21 40.31 5.71
N GLN A 87 -6.17 41.11 5.96
CA GLN A 87 -4.79 40.63 5.89
C GLN A 87 -4.48 39.65 7.03
N MET A 88 -4.94 39.96 8.25
CA MET A 88 -4.76 39.06 9.39
C MET A 88 -5.47 37.71 9.18
N LYS A 89 -6.70 37.71 8.64
CA LYS A 89 -7.45 36.50 8.29
C LYS A 89 -6.75 35.69 7.20
N ARG A 90 -6.13 36.35 6.23
CA ARG A 90 -5.31 35.67 5.22
C ARG A 90 -4.07 35.02 5.84
N LEU A 91 -3.39 35.71 6.75
CA LEU A 91 -2.26 35.15 7.50
C LEU A 91 -2.70 33.94 8.35
N GLU A 92 -3.88 34.00 9.00
CA GLU A 92 -4.43 32.90 9.80
C GLU A 92 -4.67 31.66 8.94
N SER A 93 -5.24 31.84 7.74
CA SER A 93 -5.44 30.74 6.81
C SER A 93 -4.12 30.09 6.37
N VAL A 94 -3.06 30.88 6.20
CA VAL A 94 -1.74 30.38 5.79
C VAL A 94 -1.02 29.70 6.95
N SER A 95 -1.05 30.27 8.16
CA SER A 95 -0.42 29.68 9.35
C SER A 95 -1.06 28.37 9.81
N LYS A 96 -2.35 28.19 9.52
CA LYS A 96 -3.08 26.96 9.87
C LYS A 96 -2.68 25.75 9.00
N SER A 97 -2.27 25.96 7.75
CA SER A 97 -1.97 24.86 6.83
C SER A 97 -0.79 23.98 7.29
N PRO A 98 0.38 24.54 7.67
CA PRO A 98 1.50 23.75 8.17
C PRO A 98 1.16 22.90 9.39
N LEU A 99 0.27 23.36 10.28
CA LEU A 99 -0.15 22.63 11.47
C LEU A 99 -0.89 21.33 11.10
N ILE A 100 -1.82 21.40 10.14
CA ILE A 100 -2.58 20.23 9.67
C ILE A 100 -1.66 19.28 8.88
N SER A 101 -0.82 19.82 8.00
CA SER A 101 0.14 19.02 7.23
C SER A 101 1.13 18.28 8.13
N HIS A 102 1.71 18.97 9.13
CA HIS A 102 2.63 18.37 10.08
C HIS A 102 1.97 17.27 10.92
N LEU A 103 0.72 17.46 11.33
CA LEU A 103 -0.05 16.43 12.02
C LEU A 103 -0.27 15.19 11.15
N SER A 104 -0.66 15.38 9.89
CA SER A 104 -0.85 14.28 8.94
C SER A 104 0.43 13.51 8.67
N GLU A 105 1.56 14.22 8.50
CA GLU A 105 2.88 13.62 8.30
C GLU A 105 3.36 12.86 9.54
N THR A 106 3.14 13.42 10.73
CA THR A 106 3.50 12.77 12.00
C THR A 106 2.71 11.48 12.22
N ILE A 107 1.41 11.47 11.90
CA ILE A 107 0.57 10.27 11.99
C ILE A 107 1.04 9.22 10.96
N GLY A 108 1.25 9.63 9.71
CA GLY A 108 1.70 8.73 8.63
C GLY A 108 3.10 8.16 8.86
N GLY A 109 3.99 8.91 9.50
CA GLY A 109 5.38 8.52 9.79
C GLY A 109 5.64 8.08 11.23
N SER A 110 4.60 7.77 12.02
CA SER A 110 4.73 7.56 13.47
C SER A 110 5.68 6.41 13.84
N ASP A 111 5.70 5.33 13.06
CA ASP A 111 6.62 4.20 13.27
C ASP A 111 8.07 4.61 13.00
N THR A 112 8.32 5.35 11.93
CA THR A 112 9.65 5.87 11.58
C THR A 112 10.16 6.83 12.65
N ILE A 113 9.33 7.79 13.08
CA ILE A 113 9.70 8.78 14.11
C ILE A 113 10.09 8.09 15.42
N ARG A 114 9.32 7.07 15.82
CA ARG A 114 9.61 6.26 17.01
C ARG A 114 10.86 5.41 16.86
N ALA A 115 11.05 4.78 15.72
CA ALA A 115 12.23 3.95 15.44
C ALA A 115 13.53 4.77 15.49
N TYR A 116 13.53 5.99 14.98
CA TYR A 116 14.69 6.90 15.01
C TYR A 116 14.80 7.72 16.31
N GLY A 117 13.82 7.66 17.21
CA GLY A 117 13.86 8.36 18.51
C GLY A 117 13.81 9.89 18.42
N VAL A 118 13.26 10.45 17.34
CA VAL A 118 13.26 11.90 17.06
C VAL A 118 11.97 12.64 17.48
N SER A 119 11.16 12.03 18.35
CA SER A 119 9.86 12.58 18.78
C SER A 119 9.96 14.00 19.36
N ALA A 120 11.00 14.31 20.14
CA ALA A 120 11.19 15.63 20.74
C ALA A 120 11.41 16.74 19.69
N GLN A 121 12.04 16.42 18.56
CA GLN A 121 12.25 17.40 17.48
C GLN A 121 10.92 17.71 16.77
N TYR A 122 10.11 16.68 16.52
CA TYR A 122 8.76 16.84 15.96
C TYR A 122 7.83 17.60 16.90
N GLU A 123 7.93 17.35 18.20
CA GLU A 123 7.18 18.12 19.21
C GLU A 123 7.57 19.60 19.18
N GLN A 124 8.86 19.92 19.16
CA GLN A 124 9.33 21.30 19.07
C GLN A 124 8.89 21.98 17.76
N SER A 125 8.93 21.26 16.64
CA SER A 125 8.43 21.75 15.35
C SER A 125 6.93 22.06 15.42
N ASN A 126 6.14 21.16 16.02
CA ASN A 126 4.72 21.36 16.22
C ASN A 126 4.41 22.58 17.11
N GLN A 127 5.15 22.75 18.22
CA GLN A 127 5.01 23.91 19.10
C GLN A 127 5.25 25.22 18.34
N ARG A 128 6.30 25.31 17.50
CA ARG A 128 6.55 26.49 16.67
C ARG A 128 5.41 26.79 15.70
N ASN A 129 4.83 25.76 15.08
CA ASN A 129 3.69 25.92 14.18
C ASN A 129 2.43 26.40 14.92
N VAL A 130 2.18 25.86 16.13
CA VAL A 130 1.10 26.29 17.01
C VAL A 130 1.30 27.75 17.43
N ASP A 131 2.49 28.13 17.86
CA ASP A 131 2.82 29.49 18.29
C ASP A 131 2.61 30.51 17.16
N ASN A 132 3.09 30.21 15.95
CA ASN A 132 2.90 31.07 14.79
C ASN A 132 1.41 31.27 14.47
N ASN A 133 0.61 30.21 14.57
CA ASN A 133 -0.83 30.29 14.37
C ASN A 133 -1.52 31.08 15.50
N HIS A 134 -1.10 30.87 16.76
CA HIS A 134 -1.63 31.58 17.92
C HIS A 134 -1.35 33.07 17.88
N VAL A 135 -0.16 33.51 17.44
CA VAL A 135 0.16 34.94 17.27
C VAL A 135 -0.86 35.61 16.35
N THR A 136 -1.20 34.94 15.24
CA THR A 136 -2.16 35.47 14.27
C THR A 136 -3.59 35.46 14.82
N MET A 137 -4.00 34.37 15.47
CA MET A 137 -5.31 34.26 16.12
C MET A 137 -5.48 35.31 17.24
N PHE A 138 -4.43 35.56 18.01
CA PHE A 138 -4.38 36.56 19.07
C PHE A 138 -4.54 37.97 18.48
N ALA A 139 -3.80 38.31 17.42
CA ALA A 139 -3.91 39.60 16.73
C ALA A 139 -5.34 39.86 16.21
N ILE A 140 -5.99 38.83 15.64
CA ILE A 140 -7.39 38.89 15.19
C ILE A 140 -8.34 39.11 16.37
N THR A 141 -8.13 38.39 17.47
CA THR A 141 -8.96 38.52 18.68
C THR A 141 -8.83 39.92 19.27
N MET A 142 -7.62 40.45 19.39
CA MET A 142 -7.37 41.81 19.90
C MET A 142 -7.95 42.87 18.98
N SER A 143 -7.86 42.70 17.66
CA SER A 143 -8.47 43.62 16.68
C SER A 143 -10.00 43.64 16.79
N ASN A 144 -10.63 42.47 16.94
CA ASN A 144 -12.07 42.38 17.19
C ASN A 144 -12.48 43.07 18.50
N ARG A 145 -11.70 42.88 19.57
CA ARG A 145 -11.96 43.53 20.87
C ARG A 145 -11.81 45.04 20.79
N TRP A 146 -10.75 45.54 20.16
CA TRP A 146 -10.54 46.97 19.92
C TRP A 146 -11.74 47.61 19.21
N LEU A 147 -12.20 47.00 18.12
CA LEU A 147 -13.38 47.50 17.40
C LEU A 147 -14.64 47.45 18.27
N ALA A 148 -14.88 46.33 18.95
CA ALA A 148 -16.06 46.16 19.81
C ALA A 148 -16.14 47.26 20.87
N THR A 149 -15.04 47.52 21.59
CA THR A 149 -14.98 48.55 22.62
C THR A 149 -15.22 49.95 22.05
N LEU A 150 -14.65 50.27 20.87
CA LEU A 150 -14.90 51.56 20.21
C LEU A 150 -16.36 51.72 19.81
N LEU A 151 -16.95 50.72 19.15
CA LEU A 151 -18.35 50.76 18.71
C LEU A 151 -19.32 50.88 19.89
N GLU A 152 -19.09 50.12 20.97
CA GLU A 152 -19.90 50.18 22.19
C GLU A 152 -19.79 51.57 22.85
N SER A 153 -18.58 52.13 22.93
CA SER A 153 -18.39 53.47 23.50
C SER A 153 -19.14 54.55 22.71
N MET A 154 -19.11 54.48 21.38
CA MET A 154 -19.83 55.42 20.51
C MET A 154 -21.35 55.30 20.66
N CYS A 155 -21.86 54.06 20.72
CA CYS A 155 -23.29 53.84 20.90
C CYS A 155 -23.76 54.25 22.30
N ASN A 156 -22.95 54.04 23.34
CA ASN A 156 -23.27 54.49 24.70
C ASN A 156 -23.34 56.03 24.80
N VAL A 157 -22.45 56.75 24.11
CA VAL A 157 -22.52 58.21 24.00
C VAL A 157 -23.80 58.63 23.26
N LEU A 158 -24.17 57.95 22.18
CA LEU A 158 -25.42 58.22 21.47
C LEU A 158 -26.65 57.99 22.37
N ILE A 159 -26.70 56.87 23.10
CA ILE A 159 -27.77 56.54 24.04
C ILE A 159 -27.86 57.60 25.14
N LEU A 160 -26.73 58.07 25.67
CA LEU A 160 -26.70 59.14 26.67
C LEU A 160 -27.32 60.43 26.14
N ILE A 161 -26.90 60.88 24.94
CA ILE A 161 -27.42 62.09 24.30
C ILE A 161 -28.93 61.96 24.06
N VAL A 162 -29.37 60.82 23.52
CA VAL A 162 -30.79 60.54 23.25
C VAL A 162 -31.61 60.54 24.53
N SER A 163 -31.10 59.92 25.60
CA SER A 163 -31.79 59.80 26.87
C SER A 163 -31.92 61.14 27.58
N VAL A 164 -30.84 61.94 27.62
CA VAL A 164 -30.87 63.30 28.19
C VAL A 164 -31.84 64.18 27.41
N PHE A 165 -31.76 64.15 26.07
CA PHE A 165 -32.66 64.95 25.24
C PHE A 165 -34.13 64.53 25.42
N ALA A 166 -34.40 63.23 25.51
CA ALA A 166 -35.76 62.74 25.69
C ALA A 166 -36.37 63.11 27.05
N VAL A 167 -35.56 63.31 28.09
CA VAL A 167 -35.99 63.84 29.39
C VAL A 167 -36.20 65.36 29.33
N CYS A 168 -35.34 66.09 28.63
CA CYS A 168 -35.45 67.56 28.52
C CYS A 168 -36.63 68.03 27.67
N VAL A 169 -37.11 67.22 26.72
CA VAL A 169 -38.27 67.56 25.88
C VAL A 169 -39.57 67.06 26.52
N SER A 170 -40.24 67.95 27.23
CA SER A 170 -41.39 67.69 28.11
C SER A 170 -42.73 67.37 27.42
N GLN A 171 -42.76 67.12 26.10
CA GLN A 171 -44.00 66.87 25.33
C GLN A 171 -44.08 65.52 24.61
N ARG A 172 -43.32 64.49 25.04
CA ARG A 172 -43.39 63.15 24.44
C ARG A 172 -44.19 62.14 25.25
N SER A 173 -44.87 61.25 24.54
CA SER A 173 -45.45 60.03 25.14
C SER A 173 -44.33 59.16 25.68
N ALA A 174 -44.44 58.76 26.96
CA ALA A 174 -43.47 57.90 27.64
C ALA A 174 -43.16 56.62 26.85
N GLY A 175 -44.16 56.06 26.15
CA GLY A 175 -44.00 54.89 25.30
C GLY A 175 -43.07 55.11 24.10
N THR A 176 -43.17 56.29 23.45
CA THR A 176 -42.30 56.62 22.30
C THR A 176 -40.84 56.80 22.70
N THR A 177 -40.59 57.43 23.85
CA THR A 177 -39.24 57.60 24.41
C THR A 177 -38.62 56.26 24.81
N GLY A 178 -39.38 55.39 25.50
CA GLY A 178 -38.91 54.05 25.85
C GLY A 178 -38.60 53.18 24.62
N LEU A 179 -39.40 53.31 23.56
CA LEU A 179 -39.16 52.60 22.30
C LEU A 179 -37.86 53.07 21.62
N VAL A 180 -37.59 54.38 21.54
CA VAL A 180 -36.35 54.90 20.94
C VAL A 180 -35.11 54.46 21.73
N VAL A 181 -35.16 54.53 23.07
CA VAL A 181 -34.03 54.10 23.92
C VAL A 181 -33.77 52.61 23.79
N SER A 182 -34.81 51.77 23.83
CA SER A 182 -34.64 50.31 23.67
C SER A 182 -34.10 49.92 22.28
N GLN A 183 -34.53 50.60 21.22
CA GLN A 183 -33.98 50.39 19.87
C GLN A 183 -32.51 50.84 19.76
N MET A 184 -32.12 51.92 20.45
CA MET A 184 -30.73 52.38 20.48
C MET A 184 -29.82 51.43 21.28
N MET A 185 -30.32 50.83 22.36
CA MET A 185 -29.59 49.79 23.09
C MET A 185 -29.37 48.54 22.22
N ALA A 186 -30.37 48.14 21.45
CA ALA A 186 -30.26 47.00 20.51
C ALA A 186 -29.30 47.29 19.35
N LEU A 187 -29.26 48.54 18.86
CA LEU A 187 -28.37 48.97 17.77
C LEU A 187 -26.89 48.69 18.07
N THR A 188 -26.45 48.86 19.32
CA THR A 188 -25.08 48.55 19.74
C THR A 188 -24.72 47.09 19.44
N GLN A 189 -25.62 46.16 19.78
CA GLN A 189 -25.41 44.73 19.54
C GLN A 189 -25.42 44.43 18.04
N TYR A 190 -26.35 45.02 17.28
CA TYR A 190 -26.43 44.80 15.85
C TYR A 190 -25.18 45.30 15.11
N LEU A 191 -24.66 46.48 15.45
CA LEU A 191 -23.44 47.02 14.82
C LEU A 191 -22.21 46.15 15.10
N ASN A 192 -22.06 45.66 16.34
CA ASN A 192 -20.98 44.73 16.69
C ASN A 192 -21.05 43.44 15.86
N TRP A 193 -22.25 42.85 15.78
CA TRP A 193 -22.48 41.63 15.02
C TRP A 193 -22.30 41.83 13.51
N VAL A 194 -22.76 42.95 12.93
CA VAL A 194 -22.61 43.24 11.50
C VAL A 194 -21.13 43.24 11.11
N VAL A 195 -20.25 43.90 11.88
CA VAL A 195 -18.83 43.95 11.51
C VAL A 195 -18.15 42.59 11.69
N ARG A 196 -18.51 41.84 12.75
CA ARG A 196 -17.98 40.49 12.95
C ARG A 196 -18.39 39.55 11.82
N MET A 197 -19.67 39.55 11.46
CA MET A 197 -20.22 38.71 10.39
C MET A 197 -19.67 39.10 9.02
N ALA A 198 -19.44 40.40 8.76
CA ALA A 198 -18.78 40.85 7.54
C ALA A 198 -17.35 40.27 7.40
N GLY A 199 -16.58 40.26 8.49
CA GLY A 199 -15.24 39.64 8.51
C GLY A 199 -15.27 38.13 8.34
N GLU A 200 -16.24 37.44 8.96
CA GLU A 200 -16.44 36.00 8.76
C GLU A 200 -16.84 35.66 7.32
N LEU A 201 -17.76 36.43 6.73
CA LEU A 201 -18.17 36.27 5.34
C LEU A 201 -17.00 36.45 4.38
N GLU A 202 -16.16 37.45 4.60
CA GLU A 202 -14.94 37.69 3.82
C GLU A 202 -13.90 36.58 3.99
N SER A 203 -13.81 35.97 5.17
CA SER A 203 -12.96 34.78 5.35
C SER A 203 -13.51 33.57 4.60
N ASN A 204 -14.83 33.36 4.66
CA ASN A 204 -15.48 32.19 4.07
C ASN A 204 -15.56 32.26 2.54
N ILE A 205 -15.63 33.47 1.96
CA ILE A 205 -15.69 33.64 0.49
C ILE A 205 -14.39 33.23 -0.22
N VAL A 206 -13.24 33.24 0.46
CA VAL A 206 -11.95 32.76 -0.09
C VAL A 206 -12.05 31.30 -0.55
N CYS A 207 -12.92 30.51 0.06
CA CYS A 207 -13.17 29.13 -0.40
C CYS A 207 -13.83 29.09 -1.78
N VAL A 208 -14.72 30.03 -2.09
CA VAL A 208 -15.35 30.14 -3.42
C VAL A 208 -14.33 30.53 -4.48
N GLU A 209 -13.44 31.47 -4.16
CA GLU A 209 -12.30 31.85 -5.03
C GLU A 209 -11.41 30.62 -5.37
N ARG A 210 -11.11 29.77 -4.38
CA ARG A 210 -10.36 28.52 -4.60
C ARG A 210 -11.12 27.52 -5.48
N ILE A 211 -12.44 27.41 -5.34
CA ILE A 211 -13.26 26.54 -6.21
C ILE A 211 -13.25 27.06 -7.65
N GLU A 212 -13.35 28.38 -7.83
CA GLU A 212 -13.24 29.03 -9.14
C GLU A 212 -11.86 28.79 -9.78
N GLU A 213 -10.79 28.87 -8.99
CA GLU A 213 -9.44 28.53 -9.43
C GLU A 213 -9.38 27.08 -9.96
N TYR A 214 -9.87 26.10 -9.19
CA TYR A 214 -9.91 24.70 -9.64
C TYR A 214 -10.79 24.49 -10.86
N SER A 215 -11.90 25.22 -11.00
CA SER A 215 -12.80 25.13 -12.16
C SER A 215 -12.17 25.66 -13.45
N ARG A 216 -11.09 26.44 -13.36
CA ARG A 216 -10.39 27.05 -14.50
C ARG A 216 -9.10 26.33 -14.88
N LEU A 217 -8.70 25.30 -14.13
CA LEU A 217 -7.51 24.53 -14.45
C LEU A 217 -7.65 23.87 -15.84
N PRO A 218 -6.56 23.78 -16.61
CA PRO A 218 -6.58 23.08 -17.88
C PRO A 218 -6.97 21.62 -17.63
N SER A 219 -8.03 21.18 -18.31
CA SER A 219 -8.45 19.78 -18.25
C SER A 219 -7.55 18.90 -19.09
N GLU A 220 -7.56 17.60 -18.80
CA GLU A 220 -6.99 16.59 -19.69
C GLU A 220 -7.72 16.61 -21.04
N ALA A 221 -7.15 15.94 -22.06
CA ALA A 221 -7.81 15.80 -23.35
C ALA A 221 -9.24 15.23 -23.20
N PRO A 222 -10.17 15.56 -24.12
CA PRO A 222 -11.55 15.11 -24.02
C PRO A 222 -11.68 13.58 -23.95
N TRP A 223 -12.60 13.10 -23.11
CA TRP A 223 -12.85 11.67 -22.95
C TRP A 223 -13.38 11.00 -24.22
N GLN A 224 -14.18 11.72 -25.00
CA GLN A 224 -14.75 11.25 -26.26
C GLN A 224 -14.54 12.31 -27.34
N VAL A 225 -14.13 11.88 -28.52
CA VAL A 225 -13.92 12.75 -29.68
C VAL A 225 -14.78 12.24 -30.83
N ALA A 226 -15.81 13.01 -31.22
CA ALA A 226 -16.75 12.58 -32.26
C ALA A 226 -16.10 12.44 -33.65
N ALA A 227 -14.98 13.14 -33.89
CA ALA A 227 -14.30 13.16 -35.18
C ALA A 227 -13.60 11.84 -35.53
N LEU A 228 -13.19 11.04 -34.54
CA LEU A 228 -12.48 9.78 -34.76
C LEU A 228 -12.90 8.76 -33.70
N LYS A 229 -13.89 7.92 -34.04
CA LYS A 229 -14.22 6.72 -33.28
C LYS A 229 -13.53 5.52 -33.89
N PRO A 230 -12.77 4.73 -33.10
CA PRO A 230 -12.16 3.52 -33.60
C PRO A 230 -13.24 2.49 -33.95
N ALA A 231 -12.90 1.52 -34.80
CA ALA A 231 -13.81 0.44 -35.16
C ALA A 231 -14.20 -0.38 -33.92
N SER A 232 -15.36 -1.05 -33.94
CA SER A 232 -15.86 -1.81 -32.79
C SER A 232 -14.95 -2.97 -32.36
N ASN A 233 -14.06 -3.43 -33.25
CA ASN A 233 -13.09 -4.50 -33.01
C ASN A 233 -11.67 -3.98 -32.72
N TRP A 234 -11.50 -2.67 -32.51
CA TRP A 234 -10.24 -2.06 -32.13
C TRP A 234 -10.08 -2.09 -30.61
N PRO A 235 -8.88 -2.31 -30.06
CA PRO A 235 -7.63 -2.60 -30.78
C PRO A 235 -7.47 -4.10 -31.12
N LYS A 236 -6.75 -4.43 -32.19
CA LYS A 236 -6.25 -5.77 -32.50
C LYS A 236 -4.96 -6.09 -31.74
N GLY A 237 -4.15 -5.07 -31.43
CA GLY A 237 -3.01 -5.20 -30.51
C GLY A 237 -1.64 -4.83 -31.08
N GLU A 238 -1.57 -4.25 -32.28
CA GLU A 238 -0.31 -3.76 -32.82
C GLU A 238 0.06 -2.39 -32.24
N ILE A 239 1.31 -2.19 -31.84
CA ILE A 239 1.78 -0.94 -31.23
C ILE A 239 3.04 -0.46 -31.95
N ALA A 240 3.06 0.80 -32.39
CA ALA A 240 4.24 1.40 -33.01
C ALA A 240 4.55 2.77 -32.41
N PHE A 241 5.78 2.93 -31.91
CA PHE A 241 6.34 4.23 -31.52
C PHE A 241 7.16 4.76 -32.69
N ILE A 242 6.92 6.02 -33.08
CA ILE A 242 7.61 6.67 -34.20
C ILE A 242 8.25 7.97 -33.70
N LYS A 243 9.57 7.95 -33.52
CA LYS A 243 10.38 9.08 -33.04
C LYS A 243 9.77 9.77 -31.81
N TYR A 244 9.20 8.98 -30.91
CA TYR A 244 8.40 9.50 -29.81
C TYR A 244 9.27 10.14 -28.72
N ALA A 245 8.86 11.30 -28.23
CA ALA A 245 9.46 11.97 -27.08
C ALA A 245 8.39 12.61 -26.18
N THR A 246 8.63 12.60 -24.87
CA THR A 246 7.73 13.24 -23.89
C THR A 246 8.50 13.80 -22.69
N LYS A 247 7.87 14.71 -21.94
CA LYS A 247 8.40 15.39 -20.76
C LYS A 247 7.31 15.52 -19.69
N TYR A 248 7.70 15.45 -18.41
CA TYR A 248 6.78 15.66 -17.29
C TYR A 248 6.44 17.14 -17.04
N ARG A 249 7.37 18.04 -17.38
CA ARG A 249 7.21 19.48 -17.20
C ARG A 249 7.78 20.19 -18.41
N GLU A 250 7.17 21.30 -18.80
CA GLU A 250 7.58 22.01 -20.02
C GLU A 250 9.03 22.49 -20.00
N ASN A 251 9.49 22.91 -18.82
CA ASN A 251 10.83 23.47 -18.58
C ASN A 251 11.89 22.41 -18.21
N PHE A 252 11.57 21.12 -18.33
CA PHE A 252 12.50 20.03 -18.01
C PHE A 252 12.90 19.25 -19.27
N PRO A 253 14.09 18.62 -19.26
CA PRO A 253 14.52 17.79 -20.38
C PRO A 253 13.54 16.61 -20.61
N PRO A 254 13.44 16.12 -21.85
CA PRO A 254 12.58 14.99 -22.17
C PRO A 254 13.02 13.74 -21.40
N VAL A 255 12.02 13.06 -20.82
CA VAL A 255 12.20 11.79 -20.10
C VAL A 255 12.28 10.61 -21.06
N LEU A 256 11.54 10.65 -22.18
CA LEU A 256 11.68 9.70 -23.28
C LEU A 256 12.17 10.45 -24.51
N ARG A 257 13.12 9.85 -25.24
CA ARG A 257 13.86 10.52 -26.32
C ARG A 257 13.89 9.63 -27.56
N ASN A 258 13.27 10.11 -28.63
CA ASN A 258 13.34 9.52 -29.97
C ASN A 258 13.09 7.99 -30.00
N LEU A 259 12.08 7.52 -29.26
CA LEU A 259 11.75 6.10 -29.21
C LEU A 259 11.13 5.67 -30.55
N SER A 260 11.71 4.66 -31.20
CA SER A 260 11.20 4.09 -32.44
C SER A 260 11.27 2.56 -32.38
N PHE A 261 10.11 1.90 -32.29
CA PHE A 261 10.00 0.44 -32.28
C PHE A 261 8.57 0.02 -32.62
N ARG A 262 8.40 -1.26 -33.01
CA ARG A 262 7.11 -1.84 -33.40
C ARG A 262 6.92 -3.19 -32.73
N VAL A 263 5.76 -3.38 -32.12
CA VAL A 263 5.30 -4.59 -31.46
C VAL A 263 4.16 -5.15 -32.29
N GLN A 264 4.29 -6.40 -32.75
CA GLN A 264 3.26 -7.04 -33.57
C GLN A 264 2.13 -7.57 -32.68
N VAL A 265 0.96 -7.80 -33.29
CA VAL A 265 -0.21 -8.38 -32.62
C VAL A 265 0.15 -9.70 -31.94
N GLY A 266 -0.22 -9.83 -30.67
CA GLY A 266 -0.02 -11.06 -29.88
C GLY A 266 1.41 -11.27 -29.39
N GLN A 267 2.33 -10.33 -29.63
CA GLN A 267 3.69 -10.43 -29.12
C GLN A 267 3.78 -10.10 -27.63
N LYS A 268 4.63 -10.83 -26.92
CA LYS A 268 5.01 -10.58 -25.54
C LYS A 268 6.35 -9.86 -25.51
N ILE A 269 6.37 -8.67 -24.91
CA ILE A 269 7.53 -7.78 -24.85
C ILE A 269 7.94 -7.55 -23.40
N GLY A 270 9.19 -7.91 -23.07
CA GLY A 270 9.78 -7.64 -21.77
C GLY A 270 10.48 -6.28 -21.76
N LEU A 271 10.08 -5.36 -20.89
CA LEU A 271 10.70 -4.06 -20.71
C LEU A 271 11.71 -4.12 -19.55
N VAL A 272 13.00 -3.98 -19.89
CA VAL A 272 14.11 -4.16 -18.94
C VAL A 272 15.00 -2.91 -18.95
N GLY A 273 15.58 -2.60 -17.80
CA GLY A 273 16.53 -1.48 -17.66
C GLY A 273 16.66 -1.04 -16.21
N ARG A 274 17.67 -0.21 -15.92
CA ARG A 274 17.89 0.29 -14.56
C ARG A 274 16.73 1.13 -14.04
N THR A 275 16.64 1.29 -12.72
CA THR A 275 15.70 2.24 -12.10
C THR A 275 15.95 3.63 -12.66
N GLY A 276 14.87 4.33 -13.05
CA GLY A 276 14.97 5.65 -13.68
C GLY A 276 15.23 5.64 -15.19
N SER A 277 15.29 4.48 -15.86
CA SER A 277 15.54 4.42 -17.32
C SER A 277 14.37 4.87 -18.21
N GLY A 278 13.19 5.13 -17.62
CA GLY A 278 11.99 5.60 -18.35
C GLY A 278 10.91 4.54 -18.59
N LYS A 279 11.01 3.34 -18.00
CA LYS A 279 10.05 2.23 -18.18
C LYS A 279 8.59 2.61 -17.86
N SER A 280 8.33 3.10 -16.65
CA SER A 280 6.98 3.53 -16.24
C SER A 280 6.52 4.77 -17.02
N SER A 281 7.45 5.64 -17.45
CA SER A 281 7.11 6.77 -18.32
C SER A 281 6.64 6.32 -19.71
N LEU A 282 7.17 5.22 -20.25
CA LEU A 282 6.73 4.61 -21.51
C LEU A 282 5.30 4.08 -21.37
N VAL A 283 4.98 3.42 -20.25
CA VAL A 283 3.61 2.97 -19.97
C VAL A 283 2.66 4.17 -19.83
N ASN A 284 3.05 5.20 -19.08
CA ASN A 284 2.24 6.43 -18.93
C ASN A 284 1.99 7.13 -20.29
N ALA A 285 2.98 7.13 -21.17
CA ALA A 285 2.84 7.63 -22.54
C ALA A 285 1.83 6.81 -23.36
N LEU A 286 1.85 5.47 -23.24
CA LEU A 286 0.90 4.58 -23.92
C LEU A 286 -0.56 4.83 -23.49
N PHE A 287 -0.79 5.11 -22.20
CA PHE A 287 -2.11 5.48 -21.65
C PHE A 287 -2.48 6.95 -21.84
N ARG A 288 -1.64 7.73 -22.53
CA ARG A 288 -1.73 9.20 -22.67
C ARG A 288 -1.94 9.92 -21.34
N LEU A 289 -1.30 9.45 -20.28
CA LEU A 289 -1.15 10.22 -19.02
C LEU A 289 -0.07 11.29 -19.18
N LEU A 290 0.86 11.07 -20.12
CA LEU A 290 1.81 12.06 -20.60
C LEU A 290 1.60 12.26 -22.09
N GLU A 291 1.34 13.51 -22.49
CA GLU A 291 1.17 13.83 -23.90
C GLU A 291 2.52 13.90 -24.64
N ALA A 292 2.48 13.59 -25.94
CA ALA A 292 3.65 13.62 -26.79
C ALA A 292 4.19 15.06 -26.92
N THR A 293 5.50 15.24 -26.83
CA THR A 293 6.16 16.49 -27.24
C THR A 293 6.58 16.41 -28.70
N GLU A 294 7.07 15.24 -29.13
CA GLU A 294 7.47 14.96 -30.51
C GLU A 294 7.12 13.52 -30.87
N GLY A 295 6.98 13.26 -32.18
CA GLY A 295 6.62 11.94 -32.69
C GLY A 295 5.18 11.55 -32.37
N GLN A 296 4.88 10.27 -32.51
CA GLN A 296 3.54 9.73 -32.31
C GLN A 296 3.58 8.26 -31.90
N ILE A 297 2.48 7.80 -31.28
CA ILE A 297 2.23 6.40 -30.97
C ILE A 297 1.03 5.97 -31.82
N LEU A 298 1.19 4.89 -32.56
CA LEU A 298 0.13 4.28 -33.35
C LEU A 298 -0.29 2.96 -32.70
N ILE A 299 -1.60 2.72 -32.60
CA ILE A 299 -2.17 1.42 -32.26
C ILE A 299 -3.04 0.95 -33.43
N ASP A 300 -2.67 -0.15 -34.06
CA ASP A 300 -3.27 -0.66 -35.31
C ASP A 300 -3.36 0.42 -36.40
N ASP A 301 -2.24 1.12 -36.64
CA ASP A 301 -2.10 2.26 -37.57
C ASP A 301 -2.96 3.50 -37.24
N VAL A 302 -3.63 3.52 -36.09
CA VAL A 302 -4.39 4.68 -35.60
C VAL A 302 -3.54 5.48 -34.62
N ASP A 303 -3.35 6.77 -34.91
CA ASP A 303 -2.67 7.72 -34.03
C ASP A 303 -3.51 7.99 -32.77
N ILE A 304 -2.98 7.56 -31.62
CA ILE A 304 -3.70 7.62 -30.35
C ILE A 304 -3.91 9.04 -29.86
N SER A 305 -3.14 10.03 -30.32
CA SER A 305 -3.29 11.45 -29.95
C SER A 305 -4.63 12.04 -30.39
N LYS A 306 -5.24 11.45 -31.44
CA LYS A 306 -6.50 11.89 -32.05
C LYS A 306 -7.73 11.20 -31.45
N LEU A 307 -7.53 10.13 -30.68
CA LEU A 307 -8.61 9.37 -30.05
C LEU A 307 -9.11 10.05 -28.76
N GLY A 308 -10.36 9.79 -28.40
CA GLY A 308 -10.88 10.09 -27.07
C GLY A 308 -10.21 9.21 -26.02
N LEU A 309 -9.94 9.75 -24.82
CA LEU A 309 -9.22 9.02 -23.77
C LEU A 309 -9.98 7.78 -23.28
N HIS A 310 -11.32 7.79 -23.26
CA HIS A 310 -12.10 6.61 -22.87
C HIS A 310 -12.03 5.50 -23.90
N ASP A 311 -12.04 5.85 -25.20
CA ASP A 311 -11.92 4.88 -26.27
C ASP A 311 -10.53 4.20 -26.21
N LEU A 312 -9.47 5.00 -26.02
CA LEU A 312 -8.11 4.48 -25.84
C LEU A 312 -7.97 3.61 -24.58
N ARG A 313 -8.30 4.15 -23.40
CA ARG A 313 -8.09 3.48 -22.11
C ARG A 313 -9.05 2.31 -21.89
N GLY A 314 -10.16 2.26 -22.62
CA GLY A 314 -11.04 1.09 -22.66
C GLY A 314 -10.45 -0.10 -23.41
N GLY A 315 -9.59 0.16 -24.41
CA GLY A 315 -8.90 -0.88 -25.20
C GLY A 315 -7.62 -1.44 -24.56
N LEU A 316 -7.15 -0.82 -23.48
CA LEU A 316 -5.92 -1.16 -22.77
C LEU A 316 -6.24 -1.64 -21.35
N THR A 317 -5.50 -2.62 -20.84
CA THR A 317 -5.57 -2.99 -19.42
C THR A 317 -4.18 -2.95 -18.79
N ILE A 318 -4.11 -2.47 -17.55
CA ILE A 318 -2.90 -2.46 -16.74
C ILE A 318 -3.12 -3.26 -15.46
N ILE A 319 -2.12 -4.06 -15.08
CA ILE A 319 -1.97 -4.61 -13.74
C ILE A 319 -0.82 -3.83 -13.08
N PRO A 320 -1.12 -2.94 -12.11
CA PRO A 320 -0.12 -2.10 -11.49
C PRO A 320 0.78 -2.88 -10.52
N GLN A 321 1.92 -2.28 -10.18
CA GLN A 321 2.84 -2.78 -9.15
C GLN A 321 2.17 -2.78 -7.77
N ASP A 322 1.54 -1.66 -7.41
CA ASP A 322 0.82 -1.50 -6.15
C ASP A 322 -0.70 -1.68 -6.38
N PRO A 323 -1.29 -2.82 -5.97
CA PRO A 323 -2.71 -3.07 -6.18
C PRO A 323 -3.55 -2.19 -5.24
N VAL A 324 -4.28 -1.24 -5.82
CA VAL A 324 -5.20 -0.37 -5.08
C VAL A 324 -6.62 -0.92 -5.11
N LEU A 325 -7.20 -1.12 -3.92
CA LEU A 325 -8.60 -1.50 -3.71
C LEU A 325 -9.33 -0.41 -2.93
N PHE A 326 -10.58 -0.14 -3.32
CA PHE A 326 -11.45 0.82 -2.67
C PHE A 326 -12.24 0.18 -1.53
N SER A 327 -12.55 0.96 -0.49
CA SER A 327 -13.40 0.50 0.61
C SER A 327 -14.85 0.33 0.14
N SER A 328 -15.21 -0.90 -0.25
CA SER A 328 -16.51 -1.29 -0.81
C SER A 328 -16.58 -2.82 -0.91
N THR A 329 -17.54 -3.38 -1.64
CA THR A 329 -17.61 -4.82 -1.88
C THR A 329 -16.52 -5.29 -2.85
N LEU A 330 -16.19 -6.58 -2.79
CA LEU A 330 -15.34 -7.22 -3.80
C LEU A 330 -15.94 -7.09 -5.20
N ARG A 331 -17.26 -7.25 -5.34
CA ARG A 331 -18.00 -7.04 -6.60
C ARG A 331 -17.76 -5.66 -7.20
N PHE A 332 -17.85 -4.61 -6.38
CA PHE A 332 -17.61 -3.23 -6.80
C PHE A 332 -16.15 -3.02 -7.23
N ASN A 333 -15.21 -3.60 -6.49
CA ASN A 333 -13.80 -3.54 -6.83
C ASN A 333 -13.49 -4.23 -8.16
N LEU A 334 -14.18 -5.32 -8.52
CA LEU A 334 -13.96 -6.05 -9.77
C LEU A 334 -14.62 -5.38 -10.98
N ASP A 335 -15.86 -4.93 -10.83
CA ASP A 335 -16.63 -4.28 -11.89
C ASP A 335 -17.55 -3.18 -11.31
N PRO A 336 -17.05 -1.95 -11.16
CA PRO A 336 -17.78 -0.84 -10.52
C PRO A 336 -18.92 -0.28 -11.38
N PHE A 337 -18.99 -0.64 -12.66
CA PHE A 337 -20.00 -0.18 -13.61
C PHE A 337 -21.09 -1.22 -13.85
N GLU A 338 -21.02 -2.37 -13.18
CA GLU A 338 -21.99 -3.48 -13.31
C GLU A 338 -22.20 -3.92 -14.77
N LEU A 339 -21.12 -3.93 -15.56
CA LEU A 339 -21.17 -4.31 -16.98
C LEU A 339 -21.24 -5.82 -17.19
N TYR A 340 -20.80 -6.61 -16.20
CA TYR A 340 -20.68 -8.07 -16.30
C TYR A 340 -21.66 -8.77 -15.36
N SER A 341 -22.10 -9.97 -15.72
CA SER A 341 -22.94 -10.77 -14.83
C SER A 341 -22.12 -11.38 -13.70
N ASP A 342 -22.74 -11.71 -12.56
CA ASP A 342 -22.04 -12.37 -11.44
C ASP A 342 -21.40 -13.70 -11.86
N LYS A 343 -21.97 -14.39 -12.87
CA LYS A 343 -21.38 -15.60 -13.45
C LYS A 343 -20.02 -15.30 -14.10
N ASP A 344 -19.92 -14.20 -14.84
CA ASP A 344 -18.68 -13.78 -15.49
C ASP A 344 -17.63 -13.37 -14.44
N VAL A 345 -18.07 -12.70 -13.37
CA VAL A 345 -17.23 -12.34 -12.21
C VAL A 345 -16.68 -13.57 -11.51
N TRP A 346 -17.53 -14.56 -11.23
CA TRP A 346 -17.08 -15.83 -10.64
C TRP A 346 -16.15 -16.61 -11.57
N GLN A 347 -16.39 -16.58 -12.88
CA GLN A 347 -15.50 -17.20 -13.85
C GLN A 347 -14.12 -16.52 -13.85
N ALA A 348 -14.05 -15.19 -13.81
CA ALA A 348 -12.79 -14.47 -13.73
C ALA A 348 -12.04 -14.76 -12.41
N LEU A 349 -12.76 -14.83 -11.28
CA LEU A 349 -12.19 -15.22 -9.99
C LEU A 349 -11.68 -16.67 -9.99
N GLN A 350 -12.35 -17.57 -10.72
CA GLN A 350 -11.88 -18.94 -10.91
C GLN A 350 -10.60 -18.99 -11.74
N MET A 351 -10.54 -18.23 -12.84
CA MET A 351 -9.35 -18.14 -13.70
C MET A 351 -8.16 -17.51 -12.95
N ALA A 352 -8.43 -16.57 -12.05
CA ALA A 352 -7.45 -15.97 -11.15
C ALA A 352 -7.14 -16.80 -9.89
N ASN A 353 -7.71 -18.00 -9.75
CA ASN A 353 -7.51 -18.91 -8.61
C ASN A 353 -7.88 -18.31 -7.22
N LEU A 354 -8.82 -17.36 -7.19
CA LEU A 354 -9.34 -16.77 -5.94
C LEU A 354 -10.69 -17.33 -5.52
N LYS A 355 -11.37 -18.09 -6.39
CA LYS A 355 -12.74 -18.58 -6.14
C LYS A 355 -12.86 -19.36 -4.82
N SER A 356 -12.01 -20.37 -4.62
CA SER A 356 -12.04 -21.19 -3.40
C SER A 356 -11.78 -20.36 -2.15
N HIS A 357 -10.84 -19.41 -2.21
CA HIS A 357 -10.53 -18.53 -1.09
C HIS A 357 -11.72 -17.63 -0.70
N ILE A 358 -12.45 -17.11 -1.69
CA ILE A 358 -13.62 -16.26 -1.46
C ILE A 358 -14.82 -17.10 -0.96
N GLU A 359 -14.98 -18.32 -1.46
CA GLU A 359 -16.04 -19.25 -1.02
C GLU A 359 -15.79 -19.77 0.40
N GLN A 360 -14.53 -19.98 0.79
CA GLN A 360 -14.13 -20.48 2.11
C GLN A 360 -14.00 -19.39 3.18
N ASN A 361 -13.97 -18.11 2.80
CA ASN A 361 -13.80 -17.03 3.76
C ASN A 361 -14.98 -16.95 4.75
N ASP A 362 -14.64 -16.90 6.05
CA ASP A 362 -15.56 -16.93 7.20
C ASP A 362 -16.61 -15.81 7.23
N TYR A 363 -16.50 -14.82 6.34
CA TYR A 363 -17.46 -13.73 6.22
C TYR A 363 -18.76 -14.11 5.50
N GLY A 364 -18.85 -15.27 4.85
CA GLY A 364 -20.10 -15.85 4.29
C GLY A 364 -20.83 -15.00 3.24
N LYS A 365 -20.16 -13.99 2.67
CA LYS A 365 -20.77 -12.97 1.79
C LYS A 365 -20.40 -13.09 0.31
N GLY A 366 -19.52 -14.01 -0.07
CA GLY A 366 -19.11 -14.21 -1.46
C GLY A 366 -18.64 -12.90 -2.13
N LEU A 367 -19.27 -12.52 -3.24
CA LEU A 367 -18.96 -11.26 -3.95
C LEU A 367 -19.26 -9.98 -3.14
N ASN A 368 -20.12 -10.08 -2.11
CA ASN A 368 -20.44 -8.99 -1.20
C ASN A 368 -19.49 -8.89 -0.01
N MET A 369 -18.35 -9.60 -0.04
CA MET A 369 -17.29 -9.45 0.95
C MET A 369 -16.85 -7.98 1.03
N PRO A 370 -16.85 -7.35 2.22
CA PRO A 370 -16.34 -6.01 2.38
C PRO A 370 -14.82 -6.00 2.22
N ILE A 371 -14.31 -5.02 1.48
CA ILE A 371 -12.89 -4.72 1.30
C ILE A 371 -12.60 -3.44 2.09
N ASP A 372 -11.57 -3.49 2.93
CA ASP A 372 -11.14 -2.32 3.69
C ASP A 372 -10.39 -1.33 2.80
N GLU A 373 -10.19 -0.10 3.28
CA GLU A 373 -9.40 0.91 2.56
C GLU A 373 -8.01 0.36 2.22
N GLY A 374 -7.61 0.45 0.95
CA GLY A 374 -6.34 -0.10 0.47
C GLY A 374 -6.26 -1.64 0.47
N GLY A 375 -7.36 -2.35 0.75
CA GLY A 375 -7.38 -3.80 0.86
C GLY A 375 -6.65 -4.34 2.08
N GLY A 376 -6.70 -3.63 3.21
CA GLY A 376 -6.00 -4.02 4.45
C GLY A 376 -6.36 -5.41 4.98
N ASN A 377 -7.56 -5.92 4.65
CA ASN A 377 -8.04 -7.25 5.02
C ASN A 377 -7.62 -8.37 4.04
N LEU A 378 -6.81 -8.06 3.02
CA LEU A 378 -6.26 -9.03 2.07
C LEU A 378 -4.73 -9.05 2.12
N SER A 379 -4.15 -10.24 1.93
CA SER A 379 -2.70 -10.36 1.73
C SER A 379 -2.29 -9.66 0.43
N LEU A 380 -1.01 -9.29 0.32
CA LEU A 380 -0.52 -8.62 -0.88
C LEU A 380 -0.70 -9.47 -2.16
N GLY A 381 -0.43 -10.78 -2.07
CA GLY A 381 -0.68 -11.72 -3.17
C GLY A 381 -2.16 -11.79 -3.56
N GLN A 382 -3.08 -11.79 -2.59
CA GLN A 382 -4.52 -11.78 -2.87
C GLN A 382 -4.96 -10.49 -3.58
N ARG A 383 -4.46 -9.33 -3.15
CA ARG A 383 -4.74 -8.04 -3.82
C ARG A 383 -4.27 -8.06 -5.27
N GLN A 384 -3.14 -8.70 -5.54
CA GLN A 384 -2.62 -8.86 -6.89
C GLN A 384 -3.50 -9.78 -7.74
N LEU A 385 -3.95 -10.90 -7.19
CA LEU A 385 -4.89 -11.80 -7.86
C LEU A 385 -6.25 -11.12 -8.13
N VAL A 386 -6.71 -10.21 -7.27
CA VAL A 386 -7.90 -9.39 -7.53
C VAL A 386 -7.65 -8.46 -8.73
N CYS A 387 -6.47 -7.86 -8.84
CA CYS A 387 -6.11 -7.06 -10.02
C CYS A 387 -6.01 -7.90 -11.30
N LEU A 388 -5.51 -9.13 -11.20
CA LEU A 388 -5.52 -10.09 -12.31
C LEU A 388 -6.96 -10.44 -12.72
N ALA A 389 -7.87 -10.68 -11.76
CA ALA A 389 -9.28 -10.92 -12.03
C ALA A 389 -9.96 -9.74 -12.75
N ARG A 390 -9.64 -8.49 -12.37
CA ARG A 390 -10.09 -7.28 -13.10
C ARG A 390 -9.65 -7.31 -14.56
N ALA A 391 -8.41 -7.71 -14.82
CA ALA A 391 -7.89 -7.77 -16.17
C ALA A 391 -8.54 -8.89 -17.01
N LEU A 392 -8.76 -10.05 -16.39
CA LEU A 392 -9.44 -11.19 -17.00
C LEU A 392 -10.91 -10.91 -17.34
N LEU A 393 -11.58 -10.04 -16.56
CA LEU A 393 -12.92 -9.57 -16.88
C LEU A 393 -12.96 -8.70 -18.14
N ARG A 394 -12.00 -7.78 -18.29
CA ARG A 394 -11.96 -6.85 -19.42
C ARG A 394 -11.49 -7.48 -20.73
N ARG A 395 -10.60 -8.49 -20.68
CA ARG A 395 -10.07 -9.21 -21.86
C ARG A 395 -9.55 -8.28 -22.97
N SER A 396 -8.76 -7.27 -22.60
CA SER A 396 -8.17 -6.36 -23.59
C SER A 396 -7.15 -7.07 -24.49
N GLN A 397 -7.01 -6.59 -25.73
CA GLN A 397 -6.00 -7.10 -26.67
C GLN A 397 -4.60 -6.60 -26.35
N ILE A 398 -4.47 -5.53 -25.56
CA ILE A 398 -3.20 -5.03 -25.05
C ILE A 398 -3.24 -5.08 -23.52
N LEU A 399 -2.29 -5.78 -22.93
CA LEU A 399 -2.10 -5.91 -21.49
C LEU A 399 -0.74 -5.35 -21.09
N VAL A 400 -0.72 -4.51 -20.05
CA VAL A 400 0.50 -3.99 -19.44
C VAL A 400 0.63 -4.54 -18.03
N LEU A 401 1.78 -5.12 -17.72
CA LEU A 401 2.12 -5.67 -16.42
C LEU A 401 3.25 -4.82 -15.83
N ASP A 402 2.96 -4.04 -14.79
CA ASP A 402 3.98 -3.23 -14.12
C ASP A 402 4.43 -3.95 -12.85
N GLU A 403 5.56 -4.66 -12.92
CA GLU A 403 6.20 -5.30 -11.75
C GLU A 403 5.25 -6.12 -10.85
N ALA A 404 4.30 -6.84 -11.46
CA ALA A 404 3.17 -7.44 -10.75
C ALA A 404 3.51 -8.48 -9.67
N THR A 405 4.77 -8.90 -9.50
CA THR A 405 5.12 -10.06 -8.65
C THR A 405 6.36 -9.87 -7.78
N SER A 406 6.93 -8.66 -7.67
CA SER A 406 8.16 -8.44 -6.90
C SER A 406 8.00 -8.67 -5.40
N SER A 407 6.84 -8.32 -4.85
CA SER A 407 6.53 -8.43 -3.42
C SER A 407 5.62 -9.62 -3.09
N VAL A 408 5.44 -10.54 -4.05
CA VAL A 408 4.57 -11.71 -3.94
C VAL A 408 5.42 -12.95 -3.71
N ASP A 409 4.89 -13.91 -2.95
CA ASP A 409 5.54 -15.20 -2.71
C ASP A 409 5.75 -15.98 -4.03
N PRO A 410 6.78 -16.84 -4.14
CA PRO A 410 7.10 -17.54 -5.38
C PRO A 410 5.95 -18.41 -5.94
N MET A 411 5.11 -18.98 -5.05
CA MET A 411 3.99 -19.84 -5.47
C MET A 411 2.89 -19.00 -6.14
N THR A 412 2.54 -17.86 -5.55
CA THR A 412 1.56 -16.93 -6.13
C THR A 412 2.10 -16.25 -7.39
N ASP A 413 3.40 -15.93 -7.47
CA ASP A 413 4.05 -15.43 -8.70
C ASP A 413 3.91 -16.45 -9.84
N HIS A 414 4.23 -17.73 -9.58
CA HIS A 414 4.06 -18.80 -10.56
C HIS A 414 2.61 -18.89 -11.06
N LEU A 415 1.64 -18.82 -10.14
CA LEU A 415 0.21 -18.86 -10.45
C LEU A 415 -0.21 -17.70 -11.36
N ILE A 416 0.25 -16.48 -11.05
CA ILE A 416 -0.02 -15.27 -11.84
C ILE A 416 0.56 -15.44 -13.25
N GLN A 417 1.82 -15.85 -13.37
CA GLN A 417 2.48 -16.04 -14.66
C GLN A 417 1.81 -17.13 -15.50
N GLU A 418 1.43 -18.25 -14.89
CA GLU A 418 0.72 -19.34 -15.56
C GLU A 418 -0.64 -18.88 -16.10
N THR A 419 -1.44 -18.19 -15.28
CA THR A 419 -2.72 -17.63 -15.71
C THR A 419 -2.53 -16.61 -16.82
N ILE A 420 -1.51 -15.75 -16.75
CA ILE A 420 -1.21 -14.80 -17.82
C ILE A 420 -0.89 -15.51 -19.13
N ARG A 421 -0.04 -16.54 -19.08
CA ARG A 421 0.33 -17.35 -20.27
C ARG A 421 -0.87 -18.06 -20.87
N ARG A 422 -1.77 -18.59 -20.05
CA ARG A 422 -2.95 -19.36 -20.48
C ARG A 422 -4.03 -18.45 -21.07
N GLU A 423 -4.40 -17.40 -20.35
CA GLU A 423 -5.59 -16.60 -20.65
C GLU A 423 -5.32 -15.46 -21.64
N PHE A 424 -4.08 -14.93 -21.69
CA PHE A 424 -3.70 -13.82 -22.58
C PHE A 424 -2.83 -14.28 -23.75
N LYS A 425 -2.99 -15.53 -24.21
CA LYS A 425 -2.20 -16.09 -25.32
C LYS A 425 -2.34 -15.31 -26.63
N GLY A 426 -3.52 -14.74 -26.90
CA GLY A 426 -3.78 -13.96 -28.12
C GLY A 426 -3.56 -12.46 -27.97
N SER A 427 -3.32 -11.97 -26.75
CA SER A 427 -3.15 -10.54 -26.48
C SER A 427 -1.68 -10.14 -26.59
N THR A 428 -1.42 -8.91 -27.01
CA THR A 428 -0.12 -8.27 -26.91
C THR A 428 0.16 -7.93 -25.44
N VAL A 429 1.27 -8.41 -24.90
CA VAL A 429 1.62 -8.22 -23.47
C VAL A 429 2.90 -7.42 -23.36
N ILE A 430 2.88 -6.34 -22.60
CA ILE A 430 4.08 -5.55 -22.25
C ILE A 430 4.32 -5.71 -20.75
N THR A 431 5.48 -6.25 -20.38
CA THR A 431 5.82 -6.51 -18.97
C THR A 431 7.03 -5.71 -18.54
N ILE A 432 6.87 -4.81 -17.58
CA ILE A 432 8.00 -4.20 -16.86
C ILE A 432 8.56 -5.25 -15.92
N ALA A 433 9.76 -5.72 -16.22
CA ALA A 433 10.39 -6.79 -15.47
C ALA A 433 11.57 -6.28 -14.63
N HIS A 434 11.47 -6.54 -13.33
CA HIS A 434 12.58 -6.41 -12.39
C HIS A 434 13.28 -7.76 -12.13
N ARG A 435 12.56 -8.87 -12.33
CA ARG A 435 13.11 -10.23 -12.30
C ARG A 435 13.31 -10.69 -13.75
N ILE A 436 14.55 -10.88 -14.17
CA ILE A 436 14.85 -11.24 -15.57
C ILE A 436 14.23 -12.58 -15.95
N ASN A 437 14.14 -13.52 -15.01
CA ASN A 437 13.56 -14.85 -15.22
C ASN A 437 12.10 -14.80 -15.73
N THR A 438 11.33 -13.76 -15.40
CA THR A 438 9.92 -13.67 -15.81
C THR A 438 9.72 -13.26 -17.27
N VAL A 439 10.77 -12.79 -17.94
CA VAL A 439 10.73 -12.35 -19.35
C VAL A 439 11.60 -13.19 -20.27
N MET A 440 12.20 -14.28 -19.77
CA MET A 440 13.09 -15.14 -20.57
C MET A 440 12.35 -15.89 -21.69
N ASP A 441 11.06 -16.15 -21.52
CA ASP A 441 10.19 -16.83 -22.48
C ASP A 441 9.42 -15.87 -23.40
N TYR A 442 9.77 -14.59 -23.41
CA TYR A 442 9.08 -13.57 -24.20
C TYR A 442 9.62 -13.50 -25.62
N ASP A 443 8.82 -12.98 -26.55
CA ASP A 443 9.19 -12.90 -27.97
C ASP A 443 10.32 -11.91 -28.20
N LYS A 444 10.28 -10.76 -27.49
CA LYS A 444 11.33 -9.73 -27.54
C LYS A 444 11.53 -9.06 -26.20
N ILE A 445 12.75 -8.57 -25.99
CA ILE A 445 13.11 -7.69 -24.88
C ILE A 445 13.43 -6.30 -25.42
N LEU A 446 12.82 -5.29 -24.80
CA LEU A 446 13.14 -3.89 -25.00
C LEU A 446 14.01 -3.42 -23.83
N VAL A 447 15.29 -3.19 -24.08
CA VAL A 447 16.23 -2.65 -23.08
C VAL A 447 16.26 -1.13 -23.17
N MET A 448 15.92 -0.47 -22.08
CA MET A 448 15.91 0.99 -21.97
C MET A 448 17.04 1.50 -21.08
N ASP A 449 17.66 2.60 -21.50
CA ASP A 449 18.56 3.40 -20.67
C ASP A 449 18.39 4.89 -20.96
N ASN A 450 18.42 5.71 -19.90
CA ASN A 450 18.33 7.17 -19.97
C ASN A 450 17.23 7.70 -20.94
N GLY A 451 16.06 7.06 -20.95
CA GLY A 451 14.93 7.46 -21.79
C GLY A 451 15.02 7.06 -23.26
N SER A 452 16.00 6.24 -23.65
CA SER A 452 16.22 5.78 -25.02
C SER A 452 16.23 4.26 -25.09
N ILE A 453 16.03 3.71 -26.30
CA ILE A 453 16.12 2.27 -26.56
C ILE A 453 17.57 1.92 -26.85
N LEU A 454 18.12 0.96 -26.12
CA LEU A 454 19.45 0.40 -26.40
C LEU A 454 19.35 -0.83 -27.30
N GLU A 455 18.45 -1.74 -26.98
CA GLU A 455 18.32 -3.05 -27.64
C GLU A 455 16.85 -3.44 -27.76
N PHE A 456 16.48 -4.07 -28.87
CA PHE A 456 15.14 -4.59 -29.10
C PHE A 456 15.17 -5.87 -29.93
N GLU A 457 15.36 -7.02 -29.27
CA GLU A 457 15.47 -8.31 -29.94
C GLU A 457 15.03 -9.47 -29.03
N SER A 458 14.93 -10.68 -29.60
CA SER A 458 14.63 -11.90 -28.82
C SER A 458 15.63 -12.15 -27.67
N PRO A 459 15.19 -12.70 -26.52
CA PRO A 459 16.07 -13.00 -25.39
C PRO A 459 17.28 -13.86 -25.78
N SER A 460 17.07 -14.87 -26.63
CA SER A 460 18.14 -15.78 -27.08
C SER A 460 19.23 -15.06 -27.88
N ALA A 461 18.87 -14.14 -28.76
CA ALA A 461 19.82 -13.35 -29.53
C ALA A 461 20.62 -12.37 -28.65
N LEU A 462 19.96 -11.73 -27.68
CA LEU A 462 20.62 -10.83 -26.74
C LEU A 462 21.59 -11.56 -25.81
N LEU A 463 21.23 -12.76 -25.35
CA LEU A 463 22.10 -13.59 -24.51
C LEU A 463 23.33 -14.15 -25.24
N GLN A 464 23.24 -14.33 -26.56
CA GLN A 464 24.38 -14.76 -27.38
C GLN A 464 25.41 -13.65 -27.58
N ASN A 465 25.04 -12.38 -27.40
CA ASN A 465 25.92 -11.24 -27.57
C ASN A 465 26.52 -10.82 -26.20
N PRO A 466 27.81 -11.06 -25.93
CA PRO A 466 28.43 -10.71 -24.63
C PRO A 466 28.46 -9.20 -24.36
N ASN A 467 28.35 -8.38 -25.42
CA ASN A 467 28.32 -6.91 -25.31
C ASN A 467 26.90 -6.36 -25.09
N SER A 468 25.88 -7.22 -25.04
CA SER A 468 24.50 -6.80 -24.77
C SER A 468 24.35 -6.35 -23.32
N GLN A 469 23.63 -5.25 -23.11
CA GLN A 469 23.23 -4.81 -21.79
C GLN A 469 22.28 -5.81 -21.13
N PHE A 470 21.41 -6.45 -21.91
CA PHE A 470 20.58 -7.53 -21.38
C PHE A 470 21.42 -8.72 -20.89
N PHE A 471 22.50 -9.09 -21.60
CA PHE A 471 23.43 -10.13 -21.13
C PHE A 471 24.07 -9.75 -19.78
N SER A 472 24.52 -8.50 -19.63
CA SER A 472 25.08 -8.02 -18.35
C SER A 472 24.06 -8.12 -17.21
N LEU A 473 22.84 -7.64 -17.44
CA LEU A 473 21.76 -7.70 -16.46
C LEU A 473 21.41 -9.16 -16.12
N ALA A 474 21.31 -10.03 -17.13
CA ALA A 474 21.01 -11.44 -16.95
C ALA A 474 22.13 -12.17 -16.20
N LYS A 475 23.39 -11.78 -16.40
CA LYS A 475 24.54 -12.32 -15.65
C LYS A 475 24.51 -11.89 -14.19
N GLU A 476 24.22 -10.62 -13.91
CA GLU A 476 24.03 -10.09 -12.55
C GLU A 476 22.88 -10.78 -11.82
N ALA A 477 21.79 -11.10 -12.54
CA ALA A 477 20.66 -11.84 -11.99
C ALA A 477 20.89 -13.36 -11.87
N GLY A 478 22.06 -13.88 -12.27
CA GLY A 478 22.38 -15.31 -12.23
C GLY A 478 21.68 -16.16 -13.30
N VAL A 479 21.16 -15.55 -14.36
CA VAL A 479 20.39 -16.21 -15.43
C VAL A 479 21.23 -16.41 -16.71
N ALA A 480 22.22 -15.55 -16.98
CA ALA A 480 23.14 -15.70 -18.13
C ALA A 480 24.48 -16.34 -17.74
N GLY A 481 24.81 -17.46 -18.38
CA GLY A 481 25.97 -18.31 -18.08
C GLY A 481 25.72 -19.82 -18.21
N ILE A 482 24.46 -20.20 -18.50
CA ILE A 482 23.96 -21.59 -18.46
C ILE A 482 24.21 -22.35 -19.79
N GLY A 483 24.79 -21.71 -20.81
CA GLY A 483 24.95 -22.29 -22.16
C GLY A 483 26.26 -23.01 -22.50
N GLU A 484 27.32 -22.91 -21.68
CA GLU A 484 28.45 -23.84 -21.80
C GLU A 484 28.15 -25.07 -20.95
N ALA A 485 28.02 -26.23 -21.62
CA ALA A 485 28.01 -27.52 -20.96
C ALA A 485 29.18 -27.59 -19.97
N TYR A 486 28.88 -27.73 -18.68
CA TYR A 486 29.87 -27.94 -17.65
C TYR A 486 30.54 -29.28 -17.92
N ASP A 487 31.76 -29.26 -18.45
CA ASP A 487 32.57 -30.44 -18.74
C ASP A 487 33.46 -30.74 -17.53
N PRO A 488 33.13 -31.76 -16.71
CA PRO A 488 33.86 -32.07 -15.48
C PRO A 488 35.31 -32.49 -15.76
N SER A 489 35.63 -32.85 -17.01
CA SER A 489 36.96 -33.33 -17.39
C SER A 489 38.03 -32.22 -17.37
N LYS A 490 37.63 -30.94 -17.50
CA LYS A 490 38.52 -29.77 -17.57
C LYS A 490 38.96 -29.20 -16.21
N LEU A 491 38.45 -29.73 -15.10
CA LEU A 491 38.83 -29.30 -13.75
C LEU A 491 40.25 -29.77 -13.43
N SER A 492 41.11 -28.83 -13.01
CA SER A 492 42.52 -29.10 -12.72
C SER A 492 42.85 -29.13 -11.23
N SER A 493 41.98 -28.58 -10.37
CA SER A 493 42.17 -28.57 -8.93
C SER A 493 40.86 -28.79 -8.14
N PRO A 494 40.93 -29.29 -6.89
CA PRO A 494 39.75 -29.53 -6.06
C PRO A 494 38.99 -28.24 -5.68
N GLN A 495 39.68 -27.10 -5.58
CA GLN A 495 39.07 -25.80 -5.23
C GLN A 495 38.16 -25.26 -6.35
N GLN A 496 38.50 -25.50 -7.62
CA GLN A 496 37.69 -25.11 -8.77
C GLN A 496 36.34 -25.85 -8.82
N LEU A 497 36.23 -27.02 -8.18
CA LEU A 497 35.02 -27.83 -8.12
C LEU A 497 33.98 -27.21 -7.15
N VAL A 498 34.44 -26.63 -6.04
CA VAL A 498 33.59 -25.93 -5.08
C VAL A 498 33.11 -24.58 -5.64
N GLU A 499 33.99 -23.83 -6.30
CA GLU A 499 33.65 -22.55 -6.95
C GLU A 499 32.76 -22.73 -8.19
N GLY A 500 33.00 -23.76 -9.01
CA GLY A 500 32.21 -24.05 -10.21
C GLY A 500 30.80 -24.59 -9.93
N CYS A 501 30.64 -25.34 -8.83
CA CYS A 501 29.36 -25.93 -8.46
C CYS A 501 28.39 -24.97 -7.76
N HIS A 502 28.88 -23.87 -7.15
CA HIS A 502 28.02 -22.83 -6.57
C HIS A 502 27.06 -22.17 -7.58
N LEU A 503 27.33 -22.30 -8.88
CA LEU A 503 26.59 -21.61 -9.95
C LEU A 503 25.76 -22.51 -10.87
N LYS A 504 25.91 -23.86 -10.84
CA LYS A 504 25.27 -24.73 -11.86
C LYS A 504 24.68 -26.06 -11.38
N CYS A 505 25.21 -26.71 -10.34
CA CYS A 505 24.86 -28.11 -10.06
C CYS A 505 23.66 -28.31 -9.13
N LEU A 506 23.18 -27.26 -8.47
CA LEU A 506 22.12 -27.40 -7.45
C LEU A 506 20.74 -27.68 -8.05
N ASN A 507 20.48 -27.37 -9.32
CA ASN A 507 19.11 -27.40 -9.86
C ASN A 507 18.72 -28.70 -10.61
N SER A 508 19.61 -29.71 -10.73
CA SER A 508 19.26 -31.00 -11.34
C SER A 508 20.01 -32.20 -10.73
N LYS A 509 19.28 -33.30 -10.51
CA LYS A 509 19.81 -34.54 -9.91
C LYS A 509 20.98 -35.15 -10.71
N GLU A 510 20.89 -35.13 -12.04
CA GLU A 510 21.94 -35.62 -12.94
C GLU A 510 23.25 -34.83 -12.84
N GLY A 511 23.18 -33.52 -12.54
CA GLY A 511 24.34 -32.67 -12.36
C GLY A 511 25.11 -32.98 -11.07
N ILE A 512 24.38 -33.28 -9.99
CA ILE A 512 24.96 -33.68 -8.69
C ILE A 512 25.65 -35.05 -8.82
N ASP A 513 24.97 -36.02 -9.45
CA ASP A 513 25.50 -37.39 -9.63
C ASP A 513 26.79 -37.40 -10.47
N SER A 514 26.86 -36.57 -11.51
CA SER A 514 28.06 -36.42 -12.37
C SER A 514 29.26 -35.83 -11.62
N VAL A 515 29.04 -34.83 -10.76
CA VAL A 515 30.09 -34.19 -9.95
C VAL A 515 30.61 -35.16 -8.88
N CYS A 516 29.71 -35.85 -8.20
CA CYS A 516 30.06 -36.87 -7.21
C CYS A 516 30.84 -38.02 -7.84
N ALA A 517 30.43 -38.52 -9.02
CA ALA A 517 31.16 -39.55 -9.75
C ALA A 517 32.58 -39.10 -10.16
N THR A 518 32.73 -37.85 -10.63
CA THR A 518 34.03 -37.31 -11.04
C THR A 518 34.98 -37.08 -9.86
N ALA A 519 34.47 -36.55 -8.75
CA ALA A 519 35.25 -36.34 -7.53
C ALA A 519 35.69 -37.68 -6.90
N THR A 520 34.83 -38.70 -6.95
CA THR A 520 35.13 -40.06 -6.47
C THR A 520 36.18 -40.73 -7.37
N ALA A 521 36.06 -40.62 -8.69
CA ALA A 521 37.02 -41.18 -9.65
C ALA A 521 38.42 -40.56 -9.54
N ARG A 522 38.52 -39.31 -9.05
CA ARG A 522 39.80 -38.59 -8.86
C ARG A 522 40.32 -38.56 -7.41
N GLY A 523 39.64 -39.24 -6.48
CA GLY A 523 40.09 -39.39 -5.09
C GLY A 523 39.96 -38.13 -4.22
N TRP A 524 39.07 -37.20 -4.57
CA TRP A 524 38.90 -35.90 -3.90
C TRP A 524 37.92 -35.95 -2.70
N ASN A 525 37.98 -37.00 -1.89
CA ASN A 525 36.99 -37.30 -0.86
C ASN A 525 36.92 -36.24 0.27
N GLN A 526 38.03 -35.57 0.60
CA GLN A 526 38.02 -34.48 1.58
C GLN A 526 37.29 -33.22 1.08
N THR A 527 37.25 -33.00 -0.23
CA THR A 527 36.62 -31.83 -0.84
C THR A 527 35.11 -32.02 -0.98
N LEU A 528 34.64 -33.25 -1.19
CA LEU A 528 33.22 -33.63 -1.12
C LEU A 528 32.60 -33.35 0.27
N ILE A 529 33.39 -33.56 1.33
CA ILE A 529 32.97 -33.29 2.71
C ILE A 529 32.83 -31.78 2.97
N GLY A 530 33.73 -30.94 2.40
CA GLY A 530 33.60 -29.47 2.44
C GLY A 530 32.50 -28.92 1.53
N PHE A 531 32.22 -29.61 0.42
CA PHE A 531 31.09 -29.29 -0.46
C PHE A 531 29.74 -29.48 0.25
N HIS A 532 29.62 -30.52 1.08
CA HIS A 532 28.44 -30.80 1.91
C HIS A 532 28.18 -29.78 3.04
N SER A 533 29.23 -29.22 3.67
CA SER A 533 29.06 -28.20 4.72
C SER A 533 28.60 -26.85 4.16
N THR A 534 28.88 -26.59 2.89
CA THR A 534 28.51 -25.34 2.21
C THR A 534 27.06 -25.36 1.71
N LEU A 535 26.58 -26.54 1.29
CA LEU A 535 25.20 -26.85 0.90
C LEU A 535 24.18 -26.70 2.05
N SER A 536 24.56 -27.01 3.30
CA SER A 536 23.64 -26.86 4.44
C SER A 536 23.48 -25.41 4.92
N ASN A 537 24.41 -24.53 4.56
CA ASN A 537 24.36 -23.11 4.89
C ASN A 537 23.61 -22.26 3.86
N SER A 538 23.30 -22.78 2.66
CA SER A 538 22.72 -22.01 1.55
C SER A 538 21.18 -21.98 1.50
N GLY A 539 20.48 -22.64 2.43
CA GLY A 539 19.01 -22.51 2.58
C GLY A 539 18.17 -22.93 1.37
N SER A 540 18.73 -23.67 0.40
CA SER A 540 18.03 -24.17 -0.78
C SER A 540 17.31 -25.48 -0.50
N ASP A 541 16.03 -25.59 -0.89
CA ASP A 541 15.11 -26.75 -0.72
C ASP A 541 15.50 -28.04 -1.48
N LEU A 542 16.80 -28.32 -1.65
CA LEU A 542 17.27 -29.63 -2.10
C LEU A 542 17.57 -30.51 -0.90
N ASN A 543 16.63 -31.43 -0.68
CA ASN A 543 16.61 -32.47 0.33
C ASN A 543 18.03 -33.05 0.65
N PRO A 544 18.63 -32.66 1.80
CA PRO A 544 19.84 -33.32 2.32
C PRO A 544 19.61 -34.82 2.60
N ILE A 545 18.33 -35.20 2.67
CA ILE A 545 17.78 -36.49 3.08
C ILE A 545 18.14 -37.63 2.12
N ASN A 546 18.25 -37.40 0.80
CA ASN A 546 18.58 -38.47 -0.15
C ASN A 546 20.06 -38.87 -0.14
N CYS A 547 20.97 -37.99 0.33
CA CYS A 547 22.39 -38.32 0.47
C CYS A 547 22.69 -39.11 1.76
N VAL A 548 21.94 -38.86 2.84
CA VAL A 548 22.08 -39.61 4.11
C VAL A 548 21.68 -41.09 3.94
N ILE A 549 20.70 -41.37 3.08
CA ILE A 549 20.28 -42.75 2.75
C ILE A 549 21.40 -43.52 2.03
N ALA A 550 22.28 -42.83 1.26
CA ALA A 550 23.42 -43.47 0.61
C ALA A 550 24.56 -43.83 1.59
N GLU A 551 24.70 -43.13 2.72
CA GLU A 551 25.70 -43.41 3.76
C GLU A 551 25.23 -44.46 4.81
N ALA A 552 23.94 -44.78 4.87
CA ALA A 552 23.32 -45.62 5.90
C ALA A 552 23.77 -47.11 5.93
N SER A 553 24.77 -47.49 5.13
CA SER A 553 25.41 -48.81 5.19
C SER A 553 26.58 -48.90 6.18
N HIS A 554 27.00 -47.78 6.81
CA HIS A 554 28.20 -47.74 7.67
C HIS A 554 27.91 -47.11 9.05
N ALA A 555 27.80 -47.94 10.09
CA ALA A 555 27.50 -47.55 11.49
C ALA A 555 28.42 -46.46 12.09
N GLN A 556 29.64 -46.28 11.55
CA GLN A 556 30.59 -45.25 12.00
C GLN A 556 30.25 -43.83 11.48
N ALA A 557 29.58 -43.70 10.33
CA ALA A 557 29.18 -42.41 9.77
C ALA A 557 28.00 -41.82 10.55
N PHE A 558 27.00 -42.65 10.88
CA PHE A 558 25.86 -42.28 11.73
C PHE A 558 26.31 -41.73 13.09
N ASN A 559 27.25 -42.40 13.74
CA ASN A 559 27.72 -42.01 15.07
C ASN A 559 28.46 -40.64 15.05
N ARG A 560 29.06 -40.25 13.92
CA ARG A 560 29.67 -38.92 13.76
C ARG A 560 28.63 -37.84 13.46
N SER A 561 27.64 -38.13 12.62
CA SER A 561 26.54 -37.21 12.31
C SER A 561 25.66 -36.93 13.54
N TRP A 562 25.35 -37.97 14.34
CA TRP A 562 24.61 -37.83 15.59
C TRP A 562 25.38 -37.01 16.63
N ASN A 563 26.68 -37.27 16.81
CA ASN A 563 27.51 -36.49 17.73
C ASN A 563 27.69 -35.03 17.29
N MET A 564 27.70 -34.73 15.98
CA MET A 564 27.70 -33.35 15.48
C MET A 564 26.40 -32.60 15.80
N ILE A 565 25.26 -33.30 15.80
CA ILE A 565 23.95 -32.72 16.11
C ILE A 565 23.73 -32.61 17.63
N SER A 566 24.22 -33.58 18.42
CA SER A 566 24.08 -33.60 19.87
C SER A 566 24.99 -32.59 20.59
N GLN A 567 26.14 -32.22 19.99
CA GLN A 567 27.10 -31.27 20.55
C GLN A 567 26.85 -29.80 20.16
N ARG A 568 25.85 -29.50 19.32
CA ARG A 568 25.43 -28.11 19.12
C ARG A 568 24.81 -27.58 20.40
N SER A 569 25.24 -26.38 20.82
CA SER A 569 24.84 -25.74 22.07
C SER A 569 23.36 -25.34 22.13
N ASP A 570 22.64 -25.41 21.02
CA ASP A 570 21.17 -25.31 20.99
C ASP A 570 20.64 -25.87 19.65
N PRO A 571 20.16 -27.13 19.59
CA PRO A 571 19.40 -27.63 18.46
C PRO A 571 17.92 -27.68 18.82
N ASP A 572 17.10 -27.03 17.99
CA ASP A 572 15.64 -27.03 18.07
C ASP A 572 15.13 -28.48 18.25
N SER A 573 14.44 -28.77 19.36
CA SER A 573 14.03 -30.12 19.79
C SER A 573 13.23 -30.86 18.72
N ARG A 574 12.53 -30.11 17.86
CA ARG A 574 11.78 -30.57 16.70
C ARG A 574 12.63 -31.18 15.59
N SER A 575 13.83 -30.63 15.34
CA SER A 575 14.76 -31.18 14.34
C SER A 575 15.24 -32.59 14.73
N ARG A 576 15.38 -32.84 16.04
CA ARG A 576 15.71 -34.17 16.58
C ARG A 576 14.56 -35.15 16.39
N LEU A 577 13.31 -34.71 16.64
CA LEU A 577 12.09 -35.52 16.47
C LEU A 577 11.86 -35.92 14.99
N HIS A 578 12.11 -35.03 14.04
CA HIS A 578 11.89 -35.32 12.62
C HIS A 578 12.88 -36.34 12.06
N LEU A 579 14.15 -36.24 12.49
CA LEU A 579 15.21 -37.20 12.15
C LEU A 579 14.93 -38.59 12.74
N LEU A 580 14.32 -38.60 13.93
CA LEU A 580 13.83 -39.77 14.65
C LEU A 580 12.73 -40.52 13.88
N LEU A 581 11.70 -39.80 13.41
CA LEU A 581 10.58 -40.37 12.64
C LEU A 581 11.05 -40.98 11.30
N LEU A 582 12.08 -40.40 10.69
CA LEU A 582 12.70 -40.88 9.45
C LEU A 582 13.51 -42.18 9.63
N LEU A 583 14.25 -42.32 10.74
CA LEU A 583 15.02 -43.55 11.04
C LEU A 583 14.13 -44.79 11.20
N CYS A 584 12.88 -44.58 11.63
CA CYS A 584 11.93 -45.65 11.92
C CYS A 584 11.20 -46.21 10.70
N GLN A 585 11.38 -45.58 9.53
CA GLN A 585 10.94 -46.17 8.27
C GLN A 585 11.80 -47.37 7.84
N THR A 586 12.92 -47.63 8.54
CA THR A 586 13.84 -48.75 8.27
C THR A 586 14.11 -49.60 9.53
N PRO A 587 13.30 -50.64 9.81
CA PRO A 587 13.39 -51.44 11.04
C PRO A 587 14.72 -52.20 11.22
N GLU A 588 15.44 -52.49 10.14
CA GLU A 588 16.75 -53.15 10.18
C GLU A 588 17.82 -52.30 10.89
N LEU A 589 17.75 -50.98 10.74
CA LEU A 589 18.71 -50.02 11.27
C LEU A 589 18.59 -49.87 12.80
N ILE A 590 17.36 -50.00 13.31
CA ILE A 590 17.06 -50.00 14.75
C ILE A 590 17.72 -51.21 15.41
N SER A 591 17.57 -52.42 14.83
CA SER A 591 18.16 -53.63 15.40
C SER A 591 19.70 -53.59 15.48
N GLN A 592 20.36 -52.95 14.50
CA GLN A 592 21.82 -52.80 14.49
C GLN A 592 22.31 -51.80 15.55
N LEU A 593 21.56 -50.73 15.81
CA LEU A 593 21.92 -49.74 16.85
C LEU A 593 22.00 -50.38 18.25
N PHE A 594 21.09 -51.30 18.57
CA PHE A 594 21.04 -51.98 19.87
C PHE A 594 22.19 -52.97 20.13
N THR A 595 22.94 -53.37 19.10
CA THR A 595 24.10 -54.25 19.25
C THR A 595 25.40 -53.52 19.61
N THR A 596 25.42 -52.20 19.47
CA THR A 596 26.58 -51.37 19.81
C THR A 596 26.44 -50.86 21.25
N GLY A 597 27.43 -51.10 22.12
CA GLY A 597 27.38 -50.79 23.57
C GLY A 597 27.20 -49.31 23.98
N GLN A 598 26.79 -48.44 23.04
CA GLN A 598 26.38 -47.05 23.25
C GLN A 598 24.85 -46.85 23.16
N ALA A 599 24.08 -47.92 22.91
CA ALA A 599 22.63 -47.89 22.75
C ALA A 599 21.89 -47.20 23.91
N VAL A 600 22.32 -47.42 25.16
CA VAL A 600 21.71 -46.84 26.36
C VAL A 600 21.79 -45.31 26.38
N GLN A 601 22.90 -44.74 25.90
CA GLN A 601 23.15 -43.31 25.94
C GLN A 601 22.39 -42.58 24.83
N ILE A 602 22.33 -43.21 23.65
CA ILE A 602 21.53 -42.74 22.52
C ILE A 602 20.04 -42.83 22.89
N PHE A 603 19.62 -43.91 23.55
CA PHE A 603 18.25 -44.10 24.04
C PHE A 603 17.81 -43.04 25.06
N ALA A 604 18.65 -42.71 26.04
CA ALA A 604 18.34 -41.67 27.02
C ALA A 604 18.15 -40.29 26.35
N GLN A 605 18.94 -39.97 25.34
CA GLN A 605 18.82 -38.72 24.56
C GLN A 605 17.58 -38.72 23.64
N LEU A 606 17.24 -39.88 23.07
CA LEU A 606 16.03 -40.09 22.27
C LEU A 606 14.77 -39.90 23.12
N LEU A 607 14.75 -40.46 24.34
CA LEU A 607 13.66 -40.33 25.29
C LEU A 607 13.50 -38.87 25.76
N ASP A 608 14.60 -38.19 26.06
CA ASP A 608 14.58 -36.77 26.46
C ASP A 608 14.03 -35.87 25.33
N ALA A 609 14.36 -36.13 24.07
CA ALA A 609 13.80 -35.40 22.93
C ALA A 609 12.28 -35.63 22.77
N LEU A 610 11.81 -36.86 22.95
CA LEU A 610 10.36 -37.18 22.92
C LEU A 610 9.60 -36.52 24.07
N LEU A 611 10.22 -36.39 25.25
CA LEU A 611 9.62 -35.81 26.44
C LEU A 611 9.63 -34.27 26.46
N THR A 612 10.41 -33.63 25.60
CA THR A 612 10.61 -32.16 25.58
C THR A 612 10.01 -31.45 24.37
N THR A 613 9.44 -32.18 23.41
CA THR A 613 8.86 -31.62 22.17
C THR A 613 7.33 -31.68 22.21
N ASP A 614 6.64 -30.57 21.92
CA ASP A 614 5.17 -30.55 21.79
C ASP A 614 4.76 -31.08 20.39
N PHE A 615 3.78 -32.00 20.34
CA PHE A 615 3.30 -32.61 19.09
C PHE A 615 2.19 -31.78 18.46
N GLU A 616 2.28 -31.47 17.16
CA GLU A 616 1.30 -30.64 16.43
C GLU A 616 0.48 -31.45 15.42
N SER A 617 0.85 -32.70 15.14
CA SER A 617 0.15 -33.57 14.18
C SER A 617 -0.04 -35.01 14.66
N THR A 618 -1.12 -35.67 14.21
CA THR A 618 -1.41 -37.08 14.48
C THR A 618 -0.37 -38.05 13.91
N GLN A 619 0.30 -37.68 12.82
CA GLN A 619 1.39 -38.48 12.21
C GLN A 619 2.64 -38.55 13.10
N GLU A 620 2.99 -37.46 13.80
CA GLU A 620 4.13 -37.45 14.73
C GLU A 620 3.85 -38.36 15.94
N VAL A 621 2.59 -38.41 16.40
CA VAL A 621 2.15 -39.27 17.50
C VAL A 621 2.16 -40.75 17.09
N GLU A 622 1.67 -41.10 15.90
CA GLU A 622 1.72 -42.48 15.38
C GLU A 622 3.15 -42.98 15.21
N GLY A 623 4.06 -42.14 14.71
CA GLY A 623 5.46 -42.51 14.58
C GLY A 623 6.18 -42.65 15.93
N ALA A 624 5.85 -41.82 16.92
CA ALA A 624 6.34 -41.97 18.29
C ALA A 624 5.87 -43.28 18.95
N LEU A 625 4.63 -43.70 18.69
CA LEU A 625 4.09 -44.98 19.17
C LEU A 625 4.75 -46.19 18.49
N GLN A 626 5.03 -46.11 17.19
CA GLN A 626 5.79 -47.14 16.46
C GLN A 626 7.23 -47.29 16.96
N ILE A 627 7.86 -46.19 17.39
CA ILE A 627 9.17 -46.22 18.05
C ILE A 627 9.09 -47.05 19.32
N LEU A 628 8.13 -46.71 20.21
CA LEU A 628 7.94 -47.39 21.49
C LEU A 628 7.59 -48.88 21.31
N SER A 629 6.79 -49.23 20.30
CA SER A 629 6.47 -50.64 20.00
C SER A 629 7.67 -51.40 19.46
N SER A 630 8.46 -50.80 18.56
CA SER A 630 9.66 -51.44 18.00
C SER A 630 10.74 -51.69 19.05
N ILE A 631 10.81 -50.83 20.07
CA ILE A 631 11.67 -51.03 21.24
C ILE A 631 11.18 -52.22 22.08
N ALA A 632 9.87 -52.33 22.31
CA ALA A 632 9.27 -53.46 23.04
C ALA A 632 9.46 -54.80 22.30
N ASP A 633 9.34 -54.79 20.97
CA ASP A 633 9.49 -55.99 20.11
C ASP A 633 10.95 -56.47 19.96
N SER A 634 11.94 -55.64 20.30
CA SER A 634 13.38 -55.99 20.23
C SER A 634 13.84 -57.08 21.21
N GLY A 635 12.93 -57.62 22.04
CA GLY A 635 13.16 -58.83 22.83
C GLY A 635 14.02 -58.67 24.08
N GLN A 636 14.42 -57.44 24.45
CA GLN A 636 15.02 -57.12 25.76
C GLN A 636 13.98 -56.54 26.75
N ALA A 637 12.75 -57.05 26.69
CA ALA A 637 11.61 -56.49 27.42
C ALA A 637 11.61 -56.85 28.93
N ASP A 638 12.46 -57.79 29.36
CA ASP A 638 12.58 -58.14 30.78
C ASP A 638 13.86 -57.53 31.38
N ILE A 639 13.67 -56.43 32.11
CA ILE A 639 14.62 -55.76 33.02
C ILE A 639 15.55 -54.73 32.35
N CYS A 640 15.04 -53.51 32.16
CA CYS A 640 15.87 -52.30 32.24
C CYS A 640 15.55 -51.55 33.54
N VAL A 641 16.33 -51.79 34.59
CA VAL A 641 16.29 -50.98 35.82
C VAL A 641 16.98 -49.66 35.53
N PHE A 642 16.22 -48.56 35.47
CA PHE A 642 16.77 -47.22 35.34
C PHE A 642 16.72 -46.50 36.70
N CYS A 643 17.86 -46.04 37.20
CA CYS A 643 17.89 -44.96 38.20
C CYS A 643 17.65 -43.64 37.46
N MET A 644 16.45 -43.08 37.54
CA MET A 644 16.14 -41.77 36.96
C MET A 644 15.91 -40.72 38.05
N PRO A 645 16.35 -39.46 37.85
CA PRO A 645 16.03 -38.36 38.76
C PRO A 645 14.51 -38.08 38.78
N GLU A 646 13.98 -37.68 39.93
CA GLU A 646 12.54 -37.50 40.19
C GLU A 646 11.87 -36.49 39.22
N SER A 647 12.65 -35.53 38.71
CA SER A 647 12.20 -34.57 37.69
C SER A 647 11.93 -35.20 36.32
N ALA A 648 12.62 -36.28 35.95
CA ALA A 648 12.37 -37.03 34.71
C ALA A 648 11.13 -37.93 34.85
N TYR A 649 10.90 -38.47 36.05
CA TYR A 649 9.70 -39.26 36.37
C TYR A 649 8.41 -38.44 36.19
N GLN A 650 8.35 -37.23 36.75
CA GLN A 650 7.19 -36.35 36.59
C GLN A 650 6.92 -35.98 35.12
N ARG A 651 7.97 -35.79 34.31
CA ARG A 651 7.83 -35.50 32.87
C ARG A 651 7.27 -36.70 32.09
N LEU A 652 7.72 -37.92 32.42
CA LEU A 652 7.19 -39.16 31.83
C LEU A 652 5.71 -39.36 32.14
N GLU A 653 5.30 -39.10 33.38
CA GLU A 653 3.89 -39.21 33.78
C GLU A 653 3.01 -38.18 33.04
N THR A 654 3.50 -36.95 32.90
CA THR A 654 2.83 -35.86 32.17
C THR A 654 2.72 -36.16 30.67
N PHE A 655 3.75 -36.78 30.08
CA PHE A 655 3.76 -37.20 28.67
C PHE A 655 2.70 -38.27 28.37
N PHE A 656 2.57 -39.29 29.24
CA PHE A 656 1.56 -40.34 29.06
C PHE A 656 0.12 -39.82 29.27
N GLU A 657 -0.09 -38.88 30.19
CA GLU A 657 -1.37 -38.18 30.35
C GLU A 657 -1.75 -37.38 29.08
N ARG A 658 -0.78 -36.70 28.45
CA ARG A 658 -1.00 -35.97 27.19
C ARG A 658 -1.26 -36.91 26.01
N LEU A 659 -0.54 -38.02 25.90
CA LEU A 659 -0.75 -39.03 24.86
C LEU A 659 -2.18 -39.61 24.89
N LYS A 660 -2.74 -39.81 26.09
CA LYS A 660 -4.14 -40.25 26.26
C LYS A 660 -5.17 -39.24 25.72
N GLN A 661 -4.82 -37.95 25.62
CA GLN A 661 -5.73 -36.92 25.07
C GLN A 661 -5.83 -36.97 23.54
N PHE A 662 -4.82 -37.52 22.86
CA PHE A 662 -4.76 -37.53 21.38
C PHE A 662 -5.11 -38.89 20.76
N CYS A 663 -5.23 -39.97 21.54
CA CYS A 663 -5.60 -41.30 21.04
C CYS A 663 -7.09 -41.63 21.24
N PRO A 664 -7.74 -42.38 20.33
CA PRO A 664 -9.11 -42.86 20.52
C PRO A 664 -9.20 -43.84 21.72
N PRO A 665 -10.34 -43.90 22.44
CA PRO A 665 -10.49 -44.71 23.63
C PRO A 665 -10.31 -46.21 23.32
N GLY A 666 -9.36 -46.86 24.02
CA GLY A 666 -9.02 -48.29 23.87
C GLY A 666 -7.64 -48.59 23.28
N SER A 667 -6.94 -47.60 22.70
CA SER A 667 -5.64 -47.81 22.01
C SER A 667 -4.45 -48.01 22.94
N VAL A 668 -4.53 -47.50 24.17
CA VAL A 668 -3.39 -47.36 25.11
C VAL A 668 -3.49 -48.33 26.30
N GLU A 669 -4.58 -49.10 26.42
CA GLU A 669 -4.84 -49.97 27.59
C GLU A 669 -3.85 -51.14 27.74
N ASN A 670 -3.16 -51.54 26.67
CA ASN A 670 -2.20 -52.65 26.70
C ASN A 670 -0.78 -52.25 27.17
N ILE A 671 -0.51 -50.97 27.43
CA ILE A 671 0.79 -50.50 27.90
C ILE A 671 0.73 -50.30 29.42
N GLN A 672 0.94 -51.37 30.20
CA GLN A 672 1.09 -51.29 31.66
C GLN A 672 2.56 -51.16 32.06
N LEU A 673 2.97 -49.97 32.51
CA LEU A 673 4.26 -49.78 33.16
C LEU A 673 4.13 -50.09 34.66
N LYS A 674 4.82 -51.15 35.14
CA LYS A 674 4.96 -51.43 36.57
C LYS A 674 6.21 -50.73 37.10
N PHE A 675 6.03 -49.74 37.95
CA PHE A 675 7.13 -49.06 38.64
C PHE A 675 7.28 -49.60 40.06
N LYS A 676 8.50 -49.95 40.47
CA LYS A 676 8.85 -50.29 41.85
C LYS A 676 9.72 -49.16 42.40
N ARG A 677 9.29 -48.52 43.48
CA ARG A 677 10.05 -47.49 44.18
C ARG A 677 11.02 -48.22 45.11
N GLU A 678 12.33 -48.07 44.91
CA GLU A 678 13.35 -48.43 45.90
C GLU A 678 13.84 -47.19 46.64
#